data_AF-A0A1H8X2C8-F1
#
_entry.id   AF-A0A1H8X2C8-F1
#
_cell.length_a   1.000
_cell.length_b   1.000
_cell.length_c   1.000
_cell.angle_alpha   90.00
_cell.angle_beta   90.00
_cell.angle_gamma   90.00
#
_symmetry.space_group_name_H-M   'P 1'
#
loop_
_entity.id
_entity.type
_entity.pdbx_description
1 polymer ?
#
loop_
_entity_poly.entity_id
_entity_poly.type
_entity_poly.pdbx_seq_one_letter_code
_entity_poly.pdbx_strand_id
1 'polypeptide(L)'
;MPQDDTTPAEGNTPGSNTADSRGNLSSGDEASGGNSPSGGQPGGGDSLGGGQSGGQPNGGKPSGGNVSSSDSSGGGQSGSKPSSGKPSSGKPSSGNEFSSDSPGGSKPAGQSGGGTNPADHQPGDQATADRPVANDSDRKGLREPFDYPRDWEADVVLSDGGTVHLRPVVPSDADGLVALHGRLSERTRYFRYFGAYPRIPPRDLVRFSTVDHHDRVAFAALLGDDIVAVGRYERLDQGPSAEVAFLVDDRHQGRGLGSILLEHLAAAASESGLRRFVAEVLSENAAMVRVFRDAGYQVSRAIEEGVLHLEFDIDPTEESLAVARSREQAAEARSVHNLLHPRSVAVIGASTDHMKVGHVAFRNLLSADFTGTVYPVNPEHRSVRGVRAYPSVLDIPDPVDLALVAVPAEAVESVLDACLAKGVKTLLIVSGGFGESGPLGLHAELRLVGEARAHGMRVVGPNALGVLNTAKDIRLNATLAPVLPKRGRTGFFCQSGALGTAILADAGSRGLGLSTFVSAGNRADVSGNDLLQYWETDPETDLVLLYLESFGNPRKFARLARRLGRSKPIVAVKSGRHAVRPQLAATSAEVDEASVKALFEQAGVVRVESLAQLFDTALVFAHQPLPAGPRIGIVGNSIAIGLLAADTARSQGLRLAFDPVDIGPQAGPEEFAAAVREALDSPDTDALIAVFAPPVAIPGAAYARALREAVVELKQSKPIVSTFLAAEGVPDELAVLSDDGVPTRGSIPSYPSPERAVDALARVVRYAAWRQRPQGALVRPGGMHVEQAQELVRELLSDEEGHATLLSDDDVVRLLGCYGVAVVPFRVVSTVDDAVAAAAELGYPVTLKAVDERLRGRPDLAGVRLDLTSEDSVRVAYRDLREVSGEDDVYVQRMAPKGISCVIGLQDDPSFGTLVSFGLSGLVSTLLGDRAYRAVPLTDVDAATLIREPRTSPLLTGYRGDEPADLAALQDMVLRVAALAEDNPEVRSLSLDPILASPDGAFVANARMVLGPPPSRPDTGPRRLRHITPADS
;
A
#
# COMPACT_ATOMS: atom_id res chain seq x y z
N MET A 1 -19.25 -18.33 36.66
CA MET A 1 -19.44 -19.18 37.86
C MET A 1 -20.88 -19.69 37.86
N PRO A 2 -21.18 -20.90 38.38
CA PRO A 2 -20.32 -21.83 39.16
C PRO A 2 -19.75 -22.96 38.27
N GLN A 3 -18.48 -23.40 38.41
CA GLN A 3 -17.88 -24.26 39.45
C GLN A 3 -18.57 -25.62 39.61
N ASP A 4 -17.91 -26.69 39.16
CA ASP A 4 -17.59 -27.81 40.05
C ASP A 4 -16.44 -28.70 39.54
N ASP A 5 -15.60 -29.08 40.49
CA ASP A 5 -14.34 -29.82 40.45
C ASP A 5 -14.48 -31.31 40.11
N THR A 6 -13.34 -31.93 39.77
CA THR A 6 -12.78 -33.21 40.30
C THR A 6 -12.25 -34.21 39.26
N THR A 7 -10.92 -34.24 39.10
CA THR A 7 -10.10 -35.47 39.02
C THR A 7 -10.00 -36.09 40.44
N PRO A 8 -9.65 -37.40 40.66
CA PRO A 8 -8.36 -38.01 40.26
C PRO A 8 -8.30 -39.56 40.11
N ALA A 9 -7.06 -40.06 39.96
CA ALA A 9 -6.53 -41.43 40.20
C ALA A 9 -6.55 -42.43 39.00
N GLU A 10 -5.60 -43.36 38.79
CA GLU A 10 -4.17 -43.57 39.10
C GLU A 10 -3.81 -44.96 38.50
N GLY A 11 -2.53 -45.26 38.24
CA GLY A 11 -2.02 -46.64 38.23
C GLY A 11 -1.14 -47.06 37.05
N ASN A 12 0.20 -46.97 37.21
CA ASN A 12 1.08 -48.09 37.58
C ASN A 12 2.51 -47.94 37.01
N THR A 13 3.48 -47.98 37.93
CA THR A 13 4.92 -48.25 37.71
C THR A 13 5.34 -49.43 38.58
N PRO A 14 6.45 -50.10 38.23
CA PRO A 14 7.53 -50.32 39.22
C PRO A 14 8.93 -50.21 38.55
N GLY A 15 10.06 -49.91 39.19
CA GLY A 15 10.44 -49.61 40.57
C GLY A 15 11.97 -49.75 40.75
N SER A 16 12.54 -48.96 41.67
CA SER A 16 13.83 -49.12 42.41
C SER A 16 15.17 -48.89 41.65
N ASN A 17 16.26 -48.32 42.22
CA ASN A 17 16.56 -47.92 43.60
C ASN A 17 17.83 -47.02 43.69
N THR A 18 17.88 -46.18 44.75
CA THR A 18 19.04 -45.69 45.57
C THR A 18 20.09 -44.75 44.96
N ALA A 19 20.59 -43.69 45.63
CA ALA A 19 20.35 -43.08 46.94
C ALA A 19 21.13 -41.74 47.05
N ASP A 20 20.59 -40.81 47.86
CA ASP A 20 21.27 -39.88 48.80
C ASP A 20 22.33 -38.86 48.33
N SER A 21 22.48 -37.66 48.91
CA SER A 21 21.70 -36.81 49.85
C SER A 21 22.49 -35.50 50.05
N ARG A 22 21.82 -34.41 50.45
CA ARG A 22 22.20 -33.29 51.37
C ARG A 22 23.68 -32.85 51.44
N GLY A 23 24.11 -31.59 51.44
CA GLY A 23 23.52 -30.32 51.87
C GLY A 23 24.63 -29.45 52.52
N ASN A 24 24.46 -28.12 52.44
CA ASN A 24 24.96 -27.06 53.34
C ASN A 24 26.48 -26.75 53.58
N LEU A 25 26.78 -25.45 53.34
CA LEU A 25 27.44 -24.45 54.22
C LEU A 25 28.96 -24.50 54.54
N SER A 26 29.63 -23.47 54.00
CA SER A 26 30.43 -22.42 54.67
C SER A 26 31.79 -22.70 55.34
N SER A 27 32.64 -21.65 55.28
CA SER A 27 33.85 -21.34 56.08
C SER A 27 35.07 -22.22 55.81
N GLY A 28 36.33 -21.78 55.81
CA GLY A 28 37.09 -20.54 56.07
C GLY A 28 38.52 -20.88 55.56
N ASP A 29 39.62 -20.21 55.81
CA ASP A 29 39.98 -18.97 56.48
C ASP A 29 41.50 -18.77 56.20
N GLU A 30 41.93 -17.51 56.19
CA GLU A 30 43.21 -17.00 56.72
C GLU A 30 44.62 -17.21 56.09
N ALA A 31 45.42 -16.17 56.39
CA ALA A 31 46.88 -15.94 56.38
C ALA A 31 47.48 -15.33 55.09
N SER A 32 47.73 -14.01 54.93
CA SER A 32 48.40 -12.94 55.71
C SER A 32 49.94 -12.85 55.55
N GLY A 33 50.45 -11.69 55.07
CA GLY A 33 51.78 -11.17 55.43
C GLY A 33 52.59 -10.43 54.34
N GLY A 34 52.90 -9.14 54.58
CA GLY A 34 54.29 -8.63 54.45
C GLY A 34 54.66 -7.56 53.40
N ASN A 35 54.65 -6.29 53.81
CA ASN A 35 55.66 -5.20 53.66
C ASN A 35 56.38 -4.81 52.34
N SER A 36 56.42 -3.47 52.11
CA SER A 36 57.32 -2.63 51.27
C SER A 36 58.83 -2.77 51.63
N PRO A 37 59.87 -2.24 50.89
CA PRO A 37 60.00 -0.85 50.39
C PRO A 37 60.86 -0.55 49.11
N SER A 38 60.84 0.75 48.71
CA SER A 38 61.91 1.63 48.17
C SER A 38 62.53 1.45 46.75
N GLY A 39 62.47 2.54 45.97
CA GLY A 39 63.66 3.29 45.52
C GLY A 39 63.99 3.33 44.01
N GLY A 40 63.94 4.53 43.40
CA GLY A 40 64.70 4.83 42.16
C GLY A 40 64.10 5.88 41.20
N GLN A 41 64.42 7.16 41.41
CA GLN A 41 64.55 8.20 40.36
C GLN A 41 65.98 8.10 39.72
N PRO A 42 66.40 8.85 38.66
CA PRO A 42 65.91 10.16 38.18
C PRO A 42 65.90 10.44 36.65
N GLY A 43 65.40 11.65 36.30
CA GLY A 43 65.80 12.48 35.14
C GLY A 43 64.97 12.30 33.86
N GLY A 44 64.32 13.29 33.24
CA GLY A 44 64.48 14.75 33.25
C GLY A 44 64.62 15.23 31.79
N GLY A 45 63.74 16.12 31.32
CA GLY A 45 63.91 16.78 30.00
C GLY A 45 62.63 17.28 29.33
N ASP A 46 62.21 18.50 29.70
CA ASP A 46 61.28 19.41 29.01
C ASP A 46 61.69 19.63 27.52
N SER A 47 60.83 20.00 26.56
CA SER A 47 60.17 21.33 26.39
C SER A 47 59.40 21.26 25.05
N LEU A 48 58.11 21.62 24.95
CA LEU A 48 57.54 22.96 24.70
C LEU A 48 58.13 23.78 23.52
N GLY A 49 57.21 24.27 22.67
CA GLY A 49 57.38 25.36 21.71
C GLY A 49 57.17 24.90 20.26
N GLY A 50 56.21 25.38 19.48
CA GLY A 50 55.54 26.68 19.46
C GLY A 50 55.80 27.33 18.09
N GLY A 51 54.75 27.89 17.47
CA GLY A 51 54.80 28.70 16.24
C GLY A 51 54.21 27.98 15.03
N GLN A 52 53.01 28.31 14.52
CA GLN A 52 52.65 29.58 13.86
C GLN A 52 53.85 30.12 13.05
N SER A 53 53.81 30.29 11.74
CA SER A 53 52.75 30.85 10.90
C SER A 53 53.26 30.93 9.47
N GLY A 54 52.33 31.08 8.52
CA GLY A 54 52.53 31.98 7.40
C GLY A 54 53.00 31.34 6.10
N GLY A 55 52.23 31.62 5.04
CA GLY A 55 52.82 31.70 3.69
C GLY A 55 52.08 30.94 2.60
N GLN A 56 50.82 31.29 2.33
CA GLN A 56 50.40 31.47 0.93
C GLN A 56 51.30 32.57 0.30
N PRO A 57 51.55 32.63 -1.02
CA PRO A 57 50.48 32.61 -2.01
C PRO A 57 50.83 32.08 -3.42
N ASN A 58 49.81 32.15 -4.28
CA ASN A 58 49.84 32.20 -5.75
C ASN A 58 50.24 30.90 -6.46
N GLY A 59 49.43 30.34 -7.35
CA GLY A 59 48.52 30.99 -8.29
C GLY A 59 49.03 30.67 -9.69
N GLY A 60 48.24 29.94 -10.48
CA GLY A 60 48.59 29.67 -11.88
C GLY A 60 48.10 28.33 -12.42
N LYS A 61 46.85 28.30 -12.89
CA LYS A 61 46.46 27.53 -14.08
C LYS A 61 47.29 28.06 -15.28
N PRO A 62 47.57 27.31 -16.38
CA PRO A 62 46.51 26.73 -17.20
C PRO A 62 46.84 25.47 -18.05
N SER A 63 45.75 24.97 -18.64
CA SER A 63 45.56 24.12 -19.82
C SER A 63 46.75 23.67 -20.69
N GLY A 64 46.74 22.38 -21.04
CA GLY A 64 46.44 21.99 -22.42
C GLY A 64 47.58 21.42 -23.29
N GLY A 65 47.57 20.09 -23.44
CA GLY A 65 47.79 19.40 -24.72
C GLY A 65 49.23 19.11 -25.18
N ASN A 66 49.55 17.82 -25.36
CA ASN A 66 50.18 17.32 -26.58
C ASN A 66 50.22 15.78 -26.66
N VAL A 67 49.57 15.25 -27.71
CA VAL A 67 50.15 14.51 -28.86
C VAL A 67 51.00 13.24 -28.65
N SER A 68 50.78 12.34 -29.62
CA SER A 68 51.61 11.23 -30.14
C SER A 68 51.55 9.90 -29.39
N SER A 69 50.90 8.86 -29.91
CA SER A 69 51.05 8.13 -31.20
C SER A 69 52.12 7.06 -31.16
N SER A 70 51.69 5.86 -31.54
CA SER A 70 52.38 4.76 -32.22
C SER A 70 51.98 3.45 -31.53
N ASP A 71 51.78 2.34 -32.20
CA ASP A 71 51.48 1.99 -33.59
C ASP A 71 51.48 0.45 -33.56
N SER A 72 51.07 -0.14 -34.69
CA SER A 72 51.44 -1.49 -35.12
C SER A 72 50.56 -2.65 -34.59
N SER A 73 50.04 -3.53 -35.45
CA SER A 73 50.03 -3.59 -36.92
C SER A 73 49.29 -4.86 -37.37
N GLY A 74 48.81 -4.81 -38.62
CA GLY A 74 48.60 -5.97 -39.49
C GLY A 74 47.14 -6.40 -39.59
N GLY A 75 46.36 -6.06 -40.62
CA GLY A 75 46.72 -5.87 -42.04
C GLY A 75 46.62 -7.21 -42.77
N GLY A 76 45.93 -7.38 -43.88
CA GLY A 76 45.17 -6.45 -44.71
C GLY A 76 44.84 -7.09 -46.06
N GLN A 77 44.36 -6.23 -46.96
CA GLN A 77 44.38 -6.34 -48.44
C GLN A 77 43.43 -7.37 -49.07
N SER A 78 42.82 -7.19 -50.24
CA SER A 78 42.68 -6.15 -51.28
C SER A 78 41.78 -6.81 -52.35
N GLY A 79 41.08 -6.23 -53.31
CA GLY A 79 40.91 -4.88 -53.83
C GLY A 79 40.06 -4.94 -55.13
N SER A 80 39.69 -3.76 -55.63
CA SER A 80 39.39 -3.38 -57.02
C SER A 80 38.09 -3.83 -57.77
N LYS A 81 37.15 -2.86 -57.87
CA LYS A 81 36.60 -2.18 -59.11
C LYS A 81 35.65 -2.96 -60.09
N PRO A 82 34.90 -2.31 -61.01
CA PRO A 82 33.52 -1.82 -60.78
C PRO A 82 32.48 -2.17 -61.90
N SER A 83 31.17 -1.93 -61.69
CA SER A 83 30.26 -1.18 -62.61
C SER A 83 28.76 -1.50 -62.48
N SER A 84 27.96 -0.45 -62.71
CA SER A 84 26.55 -0.38 -63.16
C SER A 84 25.41 -0.56 -62.15
N GLY A 85 24.64 0.52 -61.96
CA GLY A 85 23.35 0.55 -61.27
C GLY A 85 23.08 1.86 -60.48
N LYS A 86 22.72 2.94 -61.18
CA LYS A 86 22.09 4.18 -60.63
C LYS A 86 20.73 4.34 -61.34
N PRO A 87 19.72 5.08 -60.81
CA PRO A 87 19.80 6.45 -60.24
C PRO A 87 18.90 6.63 -58.97
N SER A 88 18.67 7.76 -58.30
CA SER A 88 19.19 9.13 -58.20
C SER A 88 18.49 9.80 -57.01
N SER A 89 19.18 10.70 -56.33
CA SER A 89 18.61 11.73 -55.45
C SER A 89 18.84 13.13 -56.06
N GLY A 90 17.85 14.03 -55.99
CA GLY A 90 18.08 15.45 -55.66
C GLY A 90 17.90 16.53 -56.74
N LYS A 91 16.81 17.32 -56.58
CA LYS A 91 16.61 18.81 -56.74
C LYS A 91 16.98 19.47 -58.12
N PRO A 92 16.88 20.81 -58.28
CA PRO A 92 15.69 21.69 -58.44
C PRO A 92 15.78 22.58 -59.72
N SER A 93 14.71 23.29 -60.14
CA SER A 93 14.89 24.54 -60.93
C SER A 93 13.62 25.40 -61.03
N SER A 94 13.81 26.69 -60.79
CA SER A 94 12.93 27.84 -60.98
C SER A 94 13.04 28.44 -62.39
N GLY A 95 11.91 28.97 -62.91
CA GLY A 95 11.82 30.01 -63.96
C GLY A 95 12.07 29.54 -65.41
N ASN A 96 11.49 30.12 -66.46
CA ASN A 96 10.52 31.20 -66.61
C ASN A 96 10.03 31.20 -68.09
N GLU A 97 8.87 31.81 -68.33
CA GLU A 97 8.41 32.49 -69.57
C GLU A 97 7.49 31.83 -70.64
N PHE A 98 6.44 32.63 -70.93
CA PHE A 98 5.65 32.88 -72.16
C PHE A 98 4.23 32.30 -72.41
N SER A 99 3.24 33.23 -72.32
CA SER A 99 1.97 33.42 -73.11
C SER A 99 0.83 32.39 -72.98
N SER A 100 -0.48 32.71 -72.94
CA SER A 100 -1.27 33.92 -73.29
C SER A 100 -2.71 33.92 -72.68
N ASP A 101 -3.23 35.13 -72.50
CA ASP A 101 -4.63 35.63 -72.56
C ASP A 101 -5.65 35.62 -71.39
N SER A 102 -6.18 36.85 -71.19
CA SER A 102 -7.21 37.43 -70.30
C SER A 102 -8.61 37.41 -70.99
N PRO A 103 -9.71 38.12 -70.56
CA PRO A 103 -9.94 39.09 -69.46
C PRO A 103 -11.26 38.86 -68.65
N GLY A 104 -11.69 39.60 -67.61
CA GLY A 104 -11.22 40.78 -66.84
C GLY A 104 -12.36 41.32 -65.93
N GLY A 105 -12.06 42.08 -64.84
CA GLY A 105 -13.08 42.89 -64.12
C GLY A 105 -12.91 43.22 -62.60
N SER A 106 -11.97 44.12 -62.26
CA SER A 106 -11.97 45.21 -61.23
C SER A 106 -12.55 45.15 -59.78
N LYS A 107 -11.64 45.46 -58.82
CA LYS A 107 -11.61 46.06 -57.44
C LYS A 107 -12.58 47.25 -57.10
N PRO A 108 -12.52 47.95 -55.91
CA PRO A 108 -11.63 47.91 -54.69
C PRO A 108 -12.36 47.94 -53.29
N ALA A 109 -11.78 47.50 -52.15
CA ALA A 109 -10.87 48.11 -51.12
C ALA A 109 -11.47 49.11 -50.09
N GLY A 110 -11.07 49.01 -48.80
CA GLY A 110 -11.21 50.08 -47.77
C GLY A 110 -11.07 49.66 -46.30
N GLN A 111 -10.37 50.46 -45.48
CA GLN A 111 -9.77 50.15 -44.16
C GLN A 111 -10.58 50.61 -42.91
N SER A 112 -10.23 50.01 -41.76
CA SER A 112 -10.06 50.56 -40.38
C SER A 112 -11.12 51.47 -39.71
N GLY A 113 -11.40 51.17 -38.43
CA GLY A 113 -11.86 52.16 -37.43
C GLY A 113 -12.50 51.53 -36.19
N GLY A 114 -11.91 51.76 -35.02
CA GLY A 114 -12.45 51.32 -33.72
C GLY A 114 -13.34 52.36 -33.04
N GLY A 115 -13.79 52.01 -31.81
CA GLY A 115 -14.12 53.00 -30.78
C GLY A 115 -15.59 53.07 -30.34
N THR A 116 -15.88 52.36 -29.23
CA THR A 116 -16.63 52.80 -28.04
C THR A 116 -18.10 53.26 -28.12
N ASN A 117 -18.94 52.51 -27.36
CA ASN A 117 -20.21 52.85 -26.69
C ASN A 117 -20.18 54.22 -25.95
N PRO A 118 -21.30 54.83 -25.42
CA PRO A 118 -22.53 54.21 -24.89
C PRO A 118 -23.87 55.02 -24.99
N ALA A 119 -24.93 54.46 -24.35
CA ALA A 119 -26.06 55.11 -23.64
C ALA A 119 -27.32 55.59 -24.42
N ASP A 120 -28.49 55.04 -24.07
CA ASP A 120 -29.49 55.61 -23.14
C ASP A 120 -30.99 55.36 -23.50
N HIS A 121 -31.75 55.07 -22.44
CA HIS A 121 -33.21 55.24 -22.20
C HIS A 121 -34.35 54.53 -22.99
N GLN A 122 -35.11 53.75 -22.20
CA GLN A 122 -36.52 53.27 -22.27
C GLN A 122 -37.59 54.39 -22.51
N PRO A 123 -38.89 54.14 -22.86
CA PRO A 123 -39.84 53.30 -22.06
C PRO A 123 -41.10 52.65 -22.72
N GLY A 124 -41.68 51.68 -21.96
CA GLY A 124 -43.13 51.46 -21.70
C GLY A 124 -44.00 50.71 -22.73
N ASP A 125 -45.09 49.99 -22.39
CA ASP A 125 -45.70 49.50 -21.12
C ASP A 125 -46.95 48.64 -21.50
N GLN A 126 -47.52 47.93 -20.51
CA GLN A 126 -48.82 47.20 -20.41
C GLN A 126 -48.81 45.67 -20.58
N ALA A 127 -49.49 44.84 -19.76
CA ALA A 127 -50.04 44.94 -18.39
C ALA A 127 -50.50 43.51 -17.95
N THR A 128 -50.02 43.09 -16.77
CA THR A 128 -50.63 42.37 -15.61
C THR A 128 -51.61 41.17 -15.72
N ALA A 129 -51.29 40.08 -14.97
CA ALA A 129 -52.16 39.52 -13.90
C ALA A 129 -51.44 38.47 -12.99
N ASP A 130 -51.51 38.71 -11.68
CA ASP A 130 -50.90 38.01 -10.52
C ASP A 130 -51.45 36.60 -10.17
N ARG A 131 -50.57 35.75 -9.60
CA ARG A 131 -50.87 34.78 -8.52
C ARG A 131 -49.68 34.72 -7.54
N PRO A 132 -49.92 34.60 -6.22
CA PRO A 132 -48.89 34.82 -5.20
C PRO A 132 -47.91 33.64 -5.11
N VAL A 133 -46.61 33.96 -5.12
CA VAL A 133 -45.52 33.01 -4.88
C VAL A 133 -45.38 32.80 -3.37
N ALA A 134 -45.60 31.57 -2.91
CA ALA A 134 -45.22 31.16 -1.56
C ALA A 134 -43.69 30.99 -1.50
N ASN A 135 -43.10 31.46 -0.39
CA ASN A 135 -41.66 31.48 -0.13
C ASN A 135 -40.96 30.14 -0.42
N ASP A 136 -39.88 30.21 -1.19
CA ASP A 136 -38.99 29.11 -1.60
C ASP A 136 -37.94 28.75 -0.52
N SER A 137 -38.17 29.16 0.74
CA SER A 137 -37.24 28.94 1.85
C SER A 137 -37.41 27.58 2.54
N ASP A 138 -38.48 26.84 2.26
CA ASP A 138 -38.78 25.53 2.89
C ASP A 138 -38.41 24.32 2.00
N ARG A 139 -37.68 24.54 0.89
CA ARG A 139 -37.33 23.51 -0.10
C ARG A 139 -35.86 23.07 -0.10
N LYS A 140 -35.09 23.40 0.94
CA LYS A 140 -33.69 22.99 1.05
C LYS A 140 -33.55 21.79 1.98
N GLY A 141 -33.29 20.60 1.41
CA GLY A 141 -32.87 19.40 2.16
C GLY A 141 -33.40 18.05 1.66
N LEU A 142 -34.33 17.99 0.70
CA LEU A 142 -34.89 16.72 0.23
C LEU A 142 -34.16 16.23 -1.02
N ARG A 143 -33.30 15.19 -0.90
CA ARG A 143 -32.91 14.37 -2.05
C ARG A 143 -34.18 13.93 -2.78
N GLU A 144 -34.21 13.99 -4.12
CA GLU A 144 -35.36 13.46 -4.84
C GLU A 144 -35.55 11.98 -4.46
N PRO A 145 -36.75 11.53 -4.07
CA PRO A 145 -36.99 10.16 -3.58
C PRO A 145 -36.69 9.03 -4.57
N PHE A 146 -36.19 9.33 -5.77
CA PHE A 146 -35.88 8.38 -6.82
C PHE A 146 -34.49 8.60 -7.43
N ASP A 147 -33.64 9.43 -6.80
CA ASP A 147 -32.29 9.61 -7.29
C ASP A 147 -31.48 8.32 -7.10
N TYR A 148 -30.85 7.85 -8.17
CA TYR A 148 -30.21 6.55 -8.20
C TYR A 148 -28.80 6.64 -7.60
N PRO A 149 -28.48 5.93 -6.50
CA PRO A 149 -27.22 6.08 -5.81
C PRO A 149 -26.11 5.29 -6.51
N ARG A 150 -25.54 5.88 -7.58
CA ARG A 150 -24.47 5.27 -8.40
C ARG A 150 -23.26 4.81 -7.57
N ASP A 151 -22.95 5.53 -6.50
CA ASP A 151 -21.80 5.24 -5.65
C ASP A 151 -21.91 3.93 -4.87
N TRP A 152 -23.14 3.39 -4.73
CA TRP A 152 -23.40 2.11 -4.09
C TRP A 152 -23.09 0.91 -4.99
N GLU A 153 -22.93 1.11 -6.30
CA GLU A 153 -22.53 0.04 -7.21
C GLU A 153 -21.15 -0.52 -6.86
N ALA A 154 -21.00 -1.84 -7.04
CA ALA A 154 -19.76 -2.54 -6.70
C ALA A 154 -19.65 -3.88 -7.43
N ASP A 155 -18.47 -4.16 -7.98
CA ASP A 155 -18.09 -5.54 -8.28
C ASP A 155 -17.53 -6.18 -7.01
N VAL A 156 -17.88 -7.43 -6.74
CA VAL A 156 -17.46 -8.13 -5.51
C VAL A 156 -16.98 -9.54 -5.82
N VAL A 157 -15.97 -10.00 -5.07
CA VAL A 157 -15.48 -11.38 -5.18
C VAL A 157 -16.26 -12.28 -4.24
N LEU A 158 -16.75 -13.40 -4.78
CA LEU A 158 -17.50 -14.43 -4.09
C LEU A 158 -16.57 -15.44 -3.41
N SER A 159 -17.10 -16.26 -2.50
CA SER A 159 -16.31 -17.25 -1.75
C SER A 159 -15.70 -18.36 -2.63
N ASP A 160 -16.18 -18.53 -3.86
CA ASP A 160 -15.62 -19.44 -4.85
C ASP A 160 -14.58 -18.77 -5.77
N GLY A 161 -14.31 -17.47 -5.56
CA GLY A 161 -13.35 -16.67 -6.33
C GLY A 161 -13.90 -16.06 -7.62
N GLY A 162 -15.17 -16.33 -7.98
CA GLY A 162 -15.85 -15.62 -9.07
C GLY A 162 -16.30 -14.22 -8.63
N THR A 163 -16.83 -13.45 -9.56
CA THR A 163 -17.36 -12.09 -9.29
C THR A 163 -18.85 -11.98 -9.57
N VAL A 164 -19.49 -10.96 -8.99
CA VAL A 164 -20.82 -10.48 -9.37
C VAL A 164 -20.82 -8.96 -9.34
N HIS A 165 -21.69 -8.37 -10.14
CA HIS A 165 -21.95 -6.94 -10.10
C HIS A 165 -23.12 -6.65 -9.16
N LEU A 166 -22.94 -5.75 -8.21
CA LEU A 166 -23.96 -5.34 -7.25
C LEU A 166 -24.42 -3.92 -7.56
N ARG A 167 -25.73 -3.71 -7.63
CA ARG A 167 -26.31 -2.37 -7.80
C ARG A 167 -27.69 -2.22 -7.16
N PRO A 168 -28.13 -0.99 -6.84
CA PRO A 168 -29.50 -0.73 -6.45
C PRO A 168 -30.51 -1.23 -7.51
N VAL A 169 -31.67 -1.71 -7.03
CA VAL A 169 -32.78 -2.16 -7.89
C VAL A 169 -33.47 -0.96 -8.52
N VAL A 170 -33.84 -1.09 -9.80
CA VAL A 170 -34.60 -0.10 -10.56
C VAL A 170 -35.93 -0.70 -11.04
N PRO A 171 -36.94 0.13 -11.40
CA PRO A 171 -38.25 -0.38 -11.82
C PRO A 171 -38.22 -1.37 -12.99
N SER A 172 -37.25 -1.25 -13.90
CA SER A 172 -37.06 -2.17 -15.04
C SER A 172 -36.61 -3.58 -14.65
N ASP A 173 -36.19 -3.81 -13.39
CA ASP A 173 -35.77 -5.12 -12.91
C ASP A 173 -36.93 -6.06 -12.61
N ALA A 174 -38.18 -5.60 -12.74
CA ALA A 174 -39.37 -6.39 -12.42
C ALA A 174 -39.37 -7.76 -13.11
N ASP A 175 -39.04 -7.83 -14.40
CA ASP A 175 -38.97 -9.09 -15.15
C ASP A 175 -37.84 -9.99 -14.63
N GLY A 176 -36.68 -9.42 -14.28
CA GLY A 176 -35.57 -10.13 -13.66
C GLY A 176 -35.92 -10.72 -12.29
N LEU A 177 -36.69 -9.99 -11.47
CA LEU A 177 -37.19 -10.48 -10.18
C LEU A 177 -38.18 -11.64 -10.33
N VAL A 178 -39.05 -11.58 -11.34
CA VAL A 178 -39.96 -12.69 -11.68
C VAL A 178 -39.17 -13.90 -12.17
N ALA A 179 -38.17 -13.70 -13.02
CA ALA A 179 -37.30 -14.76 -13.51
C ALA A 179 -36.54 -15.44 -12.36
N LEU A 180 -35.93 -14.66 -11.46
CA LEU A 180 -35.29 -15.17 -10.24
C LEU A 180 -36.27 -16.02 -9.43
N HIS A 181 -37.45 -15.49 -9.11
CA HIS A 181 -38.46 -16.21 -8.31
C HIS A 181 -38.91 -17.53 -8.96
N GLY A 182 -39.00 -17.55 -10.29
CA GLY A 182 -39.34 -18.75 -11.06
C GLY A 182 -38.27 -19.84 -11.00
N ARG A 183 -37.00 -19.50 -10.72
CA ARG A 183 -35.90 -20.47 -10.56
C ARG A 183 -35.79 -21.04 -9.14
N LEU A 184 -36.44 -20.42 -8.14
CA LEU A 184 -36.31 -20.82 -6.75
C LEU A 184 -36.98 -22.15 -6.43
N SER A 185 -36.35 -22.93 -5.56
CA SER A 185 -37.00 -24.11 -4.99
C SER A 185 -38.22 -23.76 -4.13
N GLU A 186 -39.14 -24.71 -3.93
CA GLU A 186 -40.25 -24.56 -2.98
C GLU A 186 -39.73 -24.28 -1.56
N ARG A 187 -38.61 -24.91 -1.19
CA ARG A 187 -37.97 -24.71 0.12
C ARG A 187 -37.47 -23.28 0.31
N THR A 188 -36.77 -22.72 -0.69
CA THR A 188 -36.27 -21.34 -0.61
C THR A 188 -37.42 -20.34 -0.54
N ARG A 189 -38.52 -20.57 -1.30
CA ARG A 189 -39.74 -19.74 -1.22
C ARG A 189 -40.41 -19.86 0.15
N TYR A 190 -40.54 -21.06 0.69
CA TYR A 190 -41.09 -21.29 2.03
C TYR A 190 -40.28 -20.57 3.12
N PHE A 191 -38.96 -20.71 3.10
CA PHE A 191 -38.08 -20.04 4.05
C PHE A 191 -38.08 -18.51 3.94
N ARG A 192 -38.39 -17.97 2.76
CA ARG A 192 -38.45 -16.52 2.52
C ARG A 192 -39.77 -15.90 2.93
N TYR A 193 -40.87 -16.57 2.61
CA TYR A 193 -42.22 -15.99 2.70
C TYR A 193 -43.09 -16.64 3.79
N PHE A 194 -42.51 -17.55 4.60
CA PHE A 194 -43.17 -18.25 5.70
C PHE A 194 -44.43 -19.03 5.28
N GLY A 195 -44.56 -19.37 3.99
CA GLY A 195 -45.78 -19.96 3.44
C GLY A 195 -45.76 -20.19 1.94
N ALA A 196 -46.91 -20.59 1.39
CA ALA A 196 -47.08 -20.88 -0.04
C ALA A 196 -47.07 -19.58 -0.86
N TYR A 197 -45.96 -19.33 -1.56
CA TYR A 197 -45.76 -18.15 -2.41
C TYR A 197 -45.34 -18.55 -3.84
N PRO A 198 -46.23 -19.21 -4.62
CA PRO A 198 -45.86 -19.83 -5.88
C PRO A 198 -45.50 -18.83 -7.00
N ARG A 199 -46.04 -17.61 -6.94
CA ARG A 199 -45.79 -16.50 -7.87
C ARG A 199 -45.77 -15.19 -7.09
N ILE A 200 -45.05 -14.19 -7.59
CA ILE A 200 -45.06 -12.84 -7.03
C ILE A 200 -46.38 -12.15 -7.44
N PRO A 201 -47.25 -11.72 -6.51
CA PRO A 201 -48.42 -10.91 -6.83
C PRO A 201 -48.01 -9.56 -7.47
N PRO A 202 -48.80 -8.98 -8.39
CA PRO A 202 -48.45 -7.73 -9.07
C PRO A 202 -48.14 -6.57 -8.11
N ARG A 203 -48.87 -6.49 -6.98
CA ARG A 203 -48.63 -5.48 -5.94
C ARG A 203 -47.24 -5.62 -5.30
N ASP A 204 -46.83 -6.84 -4.99
CA ASP A 204 -45.53 -7.10 -4.37
C ASP A 204 -44.40 -6.88 -5.38
N LEU A 205 -44.62 -7.21 -6.65
CA LEU A 205 -43.65 -6.97 -7.71
C LEU A 205 -43.32 -5.47 -7.83
N VAL A 206 -44.33 -4.60 -7.89
CA VAL A 206 -44.14 -3.14 -7.90
C VAL A 206 -43.43 -2.68 -6.63
N ARG A 207 -43.83 -3.20 -5.46
CA ARG A 207 -43.17 -2.87 -4.18
C ARG A 207 -41.70 -3.27 -4.16
N PHE A 208 -41.33 -4.37 -4.81
CA PHE A 208 -39.97 -4.91 -4.82
C PHE A 208 -39.08 -4.26 -5.89
N SER A 209 -39.64 -3.78 -6.99
CA SER A 209 -38.89 -3.13 -8.07
C SER A 209 -38.83 -1.60 -7.96
N THR A 210 -39.77 -0.98 -7.24
CA THR A 210 -39.87 0.48 -7.12
C THR A 210 -39.59 0.92 -5.68
N VAL A 211 -38.32 1.22 -5.43
CA VAL A 211 -37.76 1.66 -4.14
C VAL A 211 -37.38 3.14 -4.18
N ASP A 212 -37.27 3.77 -3.02
CA ASP A 212 -36.96 5.21 -2.89
C ASP A 212 -35.50 5.51 -2.52
N HIS A 213 -34.69 4.45 -2.39
CA HIS A 213 -33.28 4.52 -2.03
C HIS A 213 -32.98 5.21 -0.69
N HIS A 214 -33.97 5.31 0.20
CA HIS A 214 -33.83 5.92 1.53
C HIS A 214 -34.52 5.09 2.62
N ASP A 215 -35.85 5.03 2.59
CA ASP A 215 -36.66 4.25 3.54
C ASP A 215 -36.83 2.81 3.07
N ARG A 216 -36.81 2.61 1.75
CA ARG A 216 -36.80 1.32 1.10
C ARG A 216 -35.60 1.27 0.19
N VAL A 217 -34.71 0.32 0.47
CA VAL A 217 -33.53 0.06 -0.36
C VAL A 217 -33.54 -1.40 -0.75
N ALA A 218 -33.23 -1.68 -2.01
CA ALA A 218 -32.98 -3.03 -2.49
C ALA A 218 -31.73 -3.03 -3.38
N PHE A 219 -30.89 -4.04 -3.20
CA PHE A 219 -29.75 -4.36 -4.06
C PHE A 219 -30.03 -5.63 -4.84
N ALA A 220 -29.68 -5.62 -6.11
CA ALA A 220 -29.59 -6.80 -6.96
C ALA A 220 -28.12 -7.18 -7.17
N ALA A 221 -27.80 -8.46 -6.97
CA ALA A 221 -26.54 -9.05 -7.42
C ALA A 221 -26.76 -9.71 -8.78
N LEU A 222 -26.02 -9.26 -9.78
CA LEU A 222 -26.11 -9.70 -11.17
C LEU A 222 -24.90 -10.56 -11.56
N LEU A 223 -25.18 -11.61 -12.33
CA LEU A 223 -24.19 -12.39 -13.05
C LEU A 223 -24.57 -12.39 -14.54
N GLY A 224 -23.87 -11.61 -15.34
CA GLY A 224 -24.35 -11.17 -16.65
C GLY A 224 -25.65 -10.37 -16.47
N ASP A 225 -26.68 -10.72 -17.23
CA ASP A 225 -28.01 -10.11 -17.12
C ASP A 225 -28.91 -10.77 -16.06
N ASP A 226 -28.47 -11.89 -15.47
CA ASP A 226 -29.27 -12.64 -14.50
C ASP A 226 -29.14 -12.06 -13.09
N ILE A 227 -30.26 -11.68 -12.47
CA ILE A 227 -30.31 -11.41 -11.03
C ILE A 227 -30.20 -12.74 -10.28
N VAL A 228 -29.10 -12.94 -9.56
CA VAL A 228 -28.81 -14.18 -8.81
C VAL A 228 -29.10 -14.06 -7.32
N ALA A 229 -29.18 -12.84 -6.79
CA ALA A 229 -29.61 -12.57 -5.42
C ALA A 229 -30.18 -11.15 -5.27
N VAL A 230 -31.03 -10.97 -4.27
CA VAL A 230 -31.60 -9.68 -3.88
C VAL A 230 -31.54 -9.55 -2.36
N GLY A 231 -31.09 -8.41 -1.88
CA GLY A 231 -31.16 -8.01 -0.48
C GLY A 231 -31.91 -6.70 -0.38
N ARG A 232 -32.76 -6.53 0.63
CA ARG A 232 -33.51 -5.29 0.84
C ARG A 232 -33.66 -4.96 2.31
N TYR A 233 -33.84 -3.68 2.59
CA TYR A 233 -34.40 -3.23 3.85
C TYR A 233 -35.62 -2.33 3.64
N GLU A 234 -36.48 -2.29 4.65
CA GLU A 234 -37.61 -1.36 4.73
C GLU A 234 -37.68 -0.78 6.14
N ARG A 235 -37.69 0.56 6.26
CA ARG A 235 -37.73 1.26 7.56
C ARG A 235 -38.99 0.86 8.34
N LEU A 236 -38.80 0.56 9.62
CA LEU A 236 -39.86 0.28 10.58
C LEU A 236 -40.28 1.60 11.24
N ASP A 237 -41.55 1.99 11.02
CA ASP A 237 -42.11 3.26 11.47
C ASP A 237 -41.24 4.46 11.05
N GLN A 238 -41.30 5.60 11.76
CA GLN A 238 -40.34 6.70 11.59
C GLN A 238 -39.14 6.56 12.55
N GLY A 239 -38.85 5.33 13.00
CA GLY A 239 -37.77 5.04 13.93
C GLY A 239 -36.41 4.84 13.25
N PRO A 240 -35.35 4.59 14.05
CA PRO A 240 -34.01 4.33 13.56
C PRO A 240 -33.79 2.85 13.16
N SER A 241 -34.86 2.07 12.98
CA SER A 241 -34.81 0.63 12.73
C SER A 241 -35.37 0.28 11.35
N ALA A 242 -34.85 -0.77 10.71
CA ALA A 242 -35.37 -1.30 9.45
C ALA A 242 -35.42 -2.83 9.45
N GLU A 243 -36.41 -3.41 8.77
CA GLU A 243 -36.49 -4.85 8.55
C GLU A 243 -35.60 -5.24 7.36
N VAL A 244 -34.71 -6.20 7.53
CA VAL A 244 -33.77 -6.66 6.49
C VAL A 244 -34.08 -8.07 6.00
N ALA A 245 -33.96 -8.27 4.69
CA ALA A 245 -34.59 -9.40 4.03
C ALA A 245 -33.79 -9.83 2.78
N PHE A 246 -33.39 -11.11 2.68
CA PHE A 246 -32.55 -11.64 1.58
C PHE A 246 -33.22 -12.75 0.77
N LEU A 247 -32.85 -12.86 -0.50
CA LEU A 247 -33.27 -13.92 -1.42
C LEU A 247 -32.08 -14.29 -2.32
N VAL A 248 -31.70 -15.57 -2.37
CA VAL A 248 -30.56 -16.05 -3.16
C VAL A 248 -31.00 -17.26 -3.97
N ASP A 249 -30.71 -17.26 -5.28
CA ASP A 249 -30.93 -18.39 -6.18
C ASP A 249 -30.23 -19.64 -5.62
N ASP A 250 -30.95 -20.77 -5.55
CA ASP A 250 -30.46 -22.03 -5.00
C ASP A 250 -29.10 -22.45 -5.58
N ARG A 251 -28.84 -22.17 -6.86
CA ARG A 251 -27.57 -22.50 -7.54
C ARG A 251 -26.39 -21.65 -7.08
N HIS A 252 -26.67 -20.51 -6.46
CA HIS A 252 -25.70 -19.51 -6.02
C HIS A 252 -25.57 -19.45 -4.48
N GLN A 253 -26.30 -20.28 -3.74
CA GLN A 253 -26.17 -20.40 -2.30
C GLN A 253 -24.78 -20.93 -1.90
N GLY A 254 -24.28 -20.53 -0.73
CA GLY A 254 -22.93 -20.88 -0.26
C GLY A 254 -21.79 -20.06 -0.87
N ARG A 255 -22.08 -19.17 -1.84
CA ARG A 255 -21.09 -18.29 -2.51
C ARG A 255 -20.80 -16.98 -1.76
N GLY A 256 -21.39 -16.79 -0.57
CA GLY A 256 -21.20 -15.59 0.26
C GLY A 256 -22.10 -14.40 -0.06
N LEU A 257 -23.06 -14.54 -1.00
CA LEU A 257 -23.96 -13.46 -1.43
C LEU A 257 -24.77 -12.82 -0.29
N GLY A 258 -25.26 -13.62 0.67
CA GLY A 258 -26.02 -13.08 1.80
C GLY A 258 -25.21 -12.13 2.68
N SER A 259 -23.95 -12.46 2.98
CA SER A 259 -23.08 -11.58 3.77
C SER A 259 -22.65 -10.34 2.99
N ILE A 260 -22.41 -10.47 1.68
CA ILE A 260 -22.13 -9.32 0.80
C ILE A 260 -23.31 -8.35 0.82
N LEU A 261 -24.51 -8.83 0.50
CA LEU A 261 -25.72 -8.00 0.46
C LEU A 261 -25.95 -7.32 1.81
N LEU A 262 -25.71 -8.03 2.91
CA LEU A 262 -25.83 -7.47 4.23
C LEU A 262 -24.84 -6.32 4.48
N GLU A 263 -23.56 -6.50 4.14
CA GLU A 263 -22.54 -5.46 4.30
C GLU A 263 -22.90 -4.19 3.51
N HIS A 264 -23.38 -4.35 2.27
CA HIS A 264 -23.77 -3.21 1.42
C HIS A 264 -25.09 -2.56 1.88
N LEU A 265 -26.06 -3.34 2.37
CA LEU A 265 -27.28 -2.78 2.98
C LEU A 265 -26.98 -2.03 4.26
N ALA A 266 -26.07 -2.53 5.11
CA ALA A 266 -25.66 -1.84 6.34
C ALA A 266 -25.00 -0.50 6.04
N ALA A 267 -24.12 -0.45 5.04
CA ALA A 267 -23.52 0.81 4.60
C ALA A 267 -24.58 1.81 4.10
N ALA A 268 -25.49 1.37 3.21
CA ALA A 268 -26.58 2.21 2.71
C ALA A 268 -27.54 2.68 3.81
N ALA A 269 -27.83 1.83 4.78
CA ALA A 269 -28.71 2.14 5.90
C ALA A 269 -28.08 3.14 6.86
N SER A 270 -26.77 3.01 7.15
CA SER A 270 -26.01 3.99 7.93
C SER A 270 -26.03 5.36 7.27
N GLU A 271 -25.81 5.44 5.95
CA GLU A 271 -25.93 6.68 5.17
C GLU A 271 -27.35 7.28 5.21
N SER A 272 -28.38 6.44 5.43
CA SER A 272 -29.79 6.84 5.55
C SER A 272 -30.24 7.08 7.00
N GLY A 273 -29.30 7.18 7.95
CA GLY A 273 -29.57 7.47 9.36
C GLY A 273 -30.25 6.34 10.14
N LEU A 274 -30.16 5.10 9.66
CA LEU A 274 -30.61 3.92 10.39
C LEU A 274 -29.50 3.43 11.33
N ARG A 275 -29.88 3.01 12.54
CA ARG A 275 -28.95 2.49 13.56
C ARG A 275 -29.10 1.00 13.80
N ARG A 276 -30.26 0.42 13.48
CA ARG A 276 -30.57 -0.98 13.77
C ARG A 276 -31.26 -1.67 12.61
N PHE A 277 -30.93 -2.93 12.44
CA PHE A 277 -31.68 -3.83 11.60
C PHE A 277 -32.36 -4.91 12.44
N VAL A 278 -33.56 -5.29 12.00
CA VAL A 278 -34.37 -6.37 12.54
C VAL A 278 -34.57 -7.41 11.44
N ALA A 279 -34.53 -8.70 11.77
CA ALA A 279 -34.82 -9.77 10.82
C ALA A 279 -35.63 -10.89 11.48
N GLU A 280 -36.62 -11.39 10.75
CA GLU A 280 -37.34 -12.61 11.09
C GLU A 280 -36.83 -13.77 10.25
N VAL A 281 -36.48 -14.88 10.90
CA VAL A 281 -35.94 -16.07 10.22
C VAL A 281 -36.58 -17.32 10.83
N LEU A 282 -37.09 -18.23 9.99
CA LEU A 282 -37.51 -19.54 10.50
C LEU A 282 -36.35 -20.24 11.20
N SER A 283 -36.60 -20.78 12.39
CA SER A 283 -35.59 -21.50 13.18
C SER A 283 -34.95 -22.68 12.42
N GLU A 284 -35.67 -23.26 11.46
CA GLU A 284 -35.20 -24.33 10.57
C GLU A 284 -34.21 -23.85 9.49
N ASN A 285 -34.15 -22.54 9.19
CA ASN A 285 -33.25 -21.97 8.20
C ASN A 285 -31.85 -21.73 8.80
N ALA A 286 -31.16 -22.82 9.12
CA ALA A 286 -29.83 -22.80 9.73
C ALA A 286 -28.79 -22.00 8.92
N ALA A 287 -28.96 -21.90 7.60
CA ALA A 287 -28.08 -21.12 6.73
C ALA A 287 -28.21 -19.62 6.99
N MET A 288 -29.42 -19.06 6.99
CA MET A 288 -29.63 -17.64 7.29
C MET A 288 -29.31 -17.29 8.74
N VAL A 289 -29.68 -18.18 9.69
CA VAL A 289 -29.31 -18.01 11.10
C VAL A 289 -27.79 -17.90 11.26
N ARG A 290 -27.01 -18.68 10.49
CA ARG A 290 -25.55 -18.61 10.49
C ARG A 290 -25.03 -17.31 9.88
N VAL A 291 -25.58 -16.86 8.74
CA VAL A 291 -25.16 -15.58 8.11
C VAL A 291 -25.26 -14.43 9.11
N PHE A 292 -26.38 -14.35 9.83
CA PHE A 292 -26.61 -13.33 10.84
C PHE A 292 -25.74 -13.51 12.09
N ARG A 293 -25.66 -14.73 12.64
CA ARG A 293 -24.80 -15.00 13.80
C ARG A 293 -23.33 -14.68 13.53
N ASP A 294 -22.81 -15.14 12.39
CA ASP A 294 -21.43 -14.90 11.99
C ASP A 294 -21.16 -13.43 11.66
N ALA A 295 -22.20 -12.63 11.41
CA ALA A 295 -22.11 -11.19 11.27
C ALA A 295 -22.22 -10.42 12.61
N GLY A 296 -22.28 -11.14 13.74
CA GLY A 296 -22.27 -10.55 15.09
C GLY A 296 -23.65 -10.30 15.72
N TYR A 297 -24.72 -10.90 15.19
CA TYR A 297 -26.10 -10.58 15.60
C TYR A 297 -26.47 -11.21 16.94
N GLN A 298 -27.17 -10.45 17.78
CA GLN A 298 -27.74 -10.97 19.01
C GLN A 298 -29.10 -11.62 18.74
N VAL A 299 -29.28 -12.85 19.22
CA VAL A 299 -30.56 -13.56 19.11
C VAL A 299 -31.42 -13.21 20.32
N SER A 300 -32.38 -12.31 20.16
CA SER A 300 -33.42 -12.10 21.17
C SER A 300 -34.41 -13.27 21.08
N ARG A 301 -34.34 -14.19 22.05
CA ARG A 301 -35.23 -15.37 22.09
C ARG A 301 -36.65 -14.97 22.50
N ALA A 302 -37.45 -14.50 21.56
CA ALA A 302 -38.89 -14.68 21.58
C ALA A 302 -39.23 -15.78 20.57
N ILE A 303 -39.26 -17.04 21.03
CA ILE A 303 -39.75 -18.16 20.22
C ILE A 303 -41.28 -18.06 20.24
N GLU A 304 -41.84 -17.31 19.31
CA GLU A 304 -43.25 -17.42 18.96
C GLU A 304 -43.33 -18.24 17.65
N GLU A 305 -44.04 -19.36 17.70
CA GLU A 305 -44.38 -20.21 16.53
C GLU A 305 -43.20 -20.67 15.63
N GLY A 306 -41.97 -20.75 16.16
CA GLY A 306 -40.82 -21.28 15.42
C GLY A 306 -40.05 -20.25 14.57
N VAL A 307 -40.38 -18.97 14.68
CA VAL A 307 -39.64 -17.84 14.09
C VAL A 307 -38.62 -17.31 15.09
N LEU A 308 -37.41 -16.97 14.61
CA LEU A 308 -36.37 -16.28 15.36
C LEU A 308 -36.38 -14.80 14.98
N HIS A 309 -36.50 -13.95 15.99
CA HIS A 309 -36.31 -12.51 15.86
C HIS A 309 -34.84 -12.17 16.14
N LEU A 310 -34.21 -11.44 15.23
CA LEU A 310 -32.81 -11.06 15.30
C LEU A 310 -32.72 -9.54 15.25
N GLU A 311 -31.94 -8.95 16.15
CA GLU A 311 -31.66 -7.51 16.17
C GLU A 311 -30.15 -7.29 16.23
N PHE A 312 -29.66 -6.28 15.52
CA PHE A 312 -28.27 -5.85 15.61
C PHE A 312 -28.08 -4.40 15.17
N ASP A 313 -27.07 -3.76 15.74
CA ASP A 313 -26.69 -2.39 15.40
C ASP A 313 -25.92 -2.37 14.07
N ILE A 314 -26.21 -1.38 13.24
CA ILE A 314 -25.63 -1.22 11.89
C ILE A 314 -24.16 -0.81 11.98
N ASP A 315 -23.79 -0.06 13.01
CA ASP A 315 -22.42 0.37 13.22
C ASP A 315 -21.51 -0.84 13.46
N PRO A 316 -20.44 -0.99 12.65
CA PRO A 316 -19.62 -2.19 12.70
C PRO A 316 -18.80 -2.25 13.99
N THR A 317 -18.95 -3.35 14.72
CA THR A 317 -18.07 -3.71 15.84
C THR A 317 -16.70 -4.18 15.34
N GLU A 318 -15.66 -4.11 16.19
CA GLU A 318 -14.32 -4.66 15.84
C GLU A 318 -14.38 -6.13 15.41
N GLU A 319 -15.20 -6.94 16.08
CA GLU A 319 -15.40 -8.35 15.74
C GLU A 319 -16.04 -8.51 14.35
N SER A 320 -17.06 -7.70 14.03
CA SER A 320 -17.73 -7.75 12.72
C SER A 320 -16.78 -7.34 11.59
N LEU A 321 -15.94 -6.31 11.79
CA LEU A 321 -14.91 -5.90 10.84
C LEU A 321 -13.86 -6.99 10.63
N ALA A 322 -13.44 -7.67 11.70
CA ALA A 322 -12.49 -8.78 11.60
C ALA A 322 -13.06 -9.94 10.76
N VAL A 323 -14.34 -10.28 10.94
CA VAL A 323 -15.01 -11.31 10.13
C VAL A 323 -15.15 -10.87 8.67
N ALA A 324 -15.57 -9.64 8.40
CA ALA A 324 -15.67 -9.10 7.05
C ALA A 324 -14.31 -9.15 6.32
N ARG A 325 -13.24 -8.72 6.99
CA ARG A 325 -11.86 -8.78 6.47
C ARG A 325 -11.37 -10.22 6.24
N SER A 326 -11.72 -11.16 7.11
CA SER A 326 -11.38 -12.58 6.92
C SER A 326 -12.10 -13.16 5.69
N ARG A 327 -13.36 -12.79 5.46
CA ARG A 327 -14.12 -13.20 4.27
C ARG A 327 -13.57 -12.57 2.99
N GLU A 328 -13.20 -11.29 3.04
CA GLU A 328 -12.50 -10.60 1.94
C GLU A 328 -11.22 -11.36 1.56
N GLN A 329 -10.36 -11.64 2.55
CA GLN A 329 -9.12 -12.39 2.34
C GLN A 329 -9.38 -13.76 1.71
N ALA A 330 -10.32 -14.53 2.25
CA ALA A 330 -10.61 -15.87 1.75
C ALA A 330 -11.15 -15.87 0.31
N ALA A 331 -12.03 -14.92 -0.04
CA ALA A 331 -12.60 -14.79 -1.38
C ALA A 331 -11.55 -14.37 -2.42
N GLU A 332 -10.73 -13.36 -2.11
CA GLU A 332 -9.65 -12.88 -2.99
C GLU A 332 -8.54 -13.94 -3.14
N ALA A 333 -8.15 -14.60 -2.05
CA ALA A 333 -7.21 -15.71 -2.09
C ALA A 333 -7.74 -16.88 -2.94
N ARG A 334 -9.04 -17.20 -2.86
CA ARG A 334 -9.67 -18.22 -3.70
C ARG A 334 -9.66 -17.83 -5.18
N SER A 335 -9.92 -16.56 -5.48
CA SER A 335 -9.84 -16.03 -6.85
C SER A 335 -8.45 -16.22 -7.45
N VAL A 336 -7.39 -15.84 -6.73
CA VAL A 336 -6.01 -16.05 -7.17
C VAL A 336 -5.65 -17.54 -7.23
N HIS A 337 -6.15 -18.35 -6.30
CA HIS A 337 -5.96 -19.79 -6.32
C HIS A 337 -6.50 -20.40 -7.62
N ASN A 338 -7.69 -19.99 -8.08
CA ASN A 338 -8.27 -20.48 -9.34
C ASN A 338 -7.39 -20.17 -10.56
N LEU A 339 -6.73 -19.01 -10.55
CA LEU A 339 -5.74 -18.61 -11.57
C LEU A 339 -4.48 -19.48 -11.53
N LEU A 340 -3.95 -19.78 -10.34
CA LEU A 340 -2.66 -20.46 -10.16
C LEU A 340 -2.74 -21.99 -10.10
N HIS A 341 -3.94 -22.55 -9.94
CA HIS A 341 -4.21 -24.00 -9.90
C HIS A 341 -5.26 -24.44 -10.93
N PRO A 342 -5.12 -24.07 -12.23
CA PRO A 342 -6.07 -24.49 -13.24
C PRO A 342 -5.93 -26.00 -13.49
N ARG A 343 -7.05 -26.68 -13.79
CA ARG A 343 -7.02 -28.09 -14.25
C ARG A 343 -6.95 -28.17 -15.77
N SER A 344 -7.28 -27.08 -16.45
CA SER A 344 -7.35 -26.97 -17.89
C SER A 344 -6.98 -25.57 -18.37
N VAL A 345 -6.20 -25.48 -19.44
CA VAL A 345 -5.76 -24.21 -20.04
C VAL A 345 -6.07 -24.20 -21.52
N ALA A 346 -6.83 -23.22 -22.01
CA ALA A 346 -7.00 -22.96 -23.43
C ALA A 346 -6.01 -21.88 -23.88
N VAL A 347 -5.26 -22.14 -24.97
CA VAL A 347 -4.32 -21.16 -25.56
C VAL A 347 -4.92 -20.61 -26.85
N ILE A 348 -5.54 -19.44 -26.74
CA ILE A 348 -6.24 -18.75 -27.83
C ILE A 348 -5.24 -17.90 -28.60
N GLY A 349 -5.07 -18.22 -29.89
CA GLY A 349 -3.96 -17.71 -30.70
C GLY A 349 -2.76 -18.66 -30.77
N ALA A 350 -2.89 -19.91 -30.29
CA ALA A 350 -1.90 -20.96 -30.51
C ALA A 350 -1.59 -21.09 -32.02
N SER A 351 -0.33 -21.33 -32.38
CA SER A 351 0.07 -21.38 -33.79
C SER A 351 1.20 -22.37 -34.03
N THR A 352 1.31 -22.87 -35.26
CA THR A 352 2.47 -23.63 -35.73
C THR A 352 3.67 -22.74 -36.06
N ASP A 353 3.46 -21.43 -36.20
CA ASP A 353 4.52 -20.44 -36.41
C ASP A 353 5.27 -20.17 -35.10
N HIS A 354 6.57 -20.47 -35.09
CA HIS A 354 7.44 -20.36 -33.93
C HIS A 354 7.71 -18.91 -33.49
N MET A 355 7.42 -17.93 -34.34
CA MET A 355 7.60 -16.51 -34.03
C MET A 355 6.39 -15.89 -33.31
N LYS A 356 5.24 -16.57 -33.27
CA LYS A 356 4.02 -16.04 -32.65
C LYS A 356 3.99 -16.28 -31.14
N VAL A 357 3.47 -15.30 -30.42
CA VAL A 357 3.32 -15.32 -28.95
C VAL A 357 2.54 -16.56 -28.47
N GLY A 358 1.42 -16.89 -29.12
CA GLY A 358 0.64 -18.07 -28.76
C GLY A 358 1.37 -19.41 -28.98
N HIS A 359 2.33 -19.48 -29.91
CA HIS A 359 3.20 -20.65 -30.03
C HIS A 359 4.14 -20.79 -28.83
N VAL A 360 4.77 -19.68 -28.43
CA VAL A 360 5.70 -19.66 -27.28
C VAL A 360 4.98 -20.07 -26.01
N ALA A 361 3.83 -19.46 -25.72
CA ALA A 361 3.02 -19.79 -24.54
C ALA A 361 2.59 -21.25 -24.52
N PHE A 362 2.10 -21.78 -25.66
CA PHE A 362 1.69 -23.18 -25.76
C PHE A 362 2.87 -24.14 -25.58
N ARG A 363 4.01 -23.86 -26.22
CA ARG A 363 5.25 -24.64 -26.05
C ARG A 363 5.69 -24.66 -24.59
N ASN A 364 5.65 -23.51 -23.91
CA ASN A 364 6.10 -23.36 -22.53
C ASN A 364 5.26 -24.20 -21.56
N LEU A 365 3.94 -24.24 -21.73
CA LEU A 365 3.06 -25.12 -20.96
C LEU A 365 3.42 -26.61 -21.12
N LEU A 366 3.66 -27.04 -22.36
CA LEU A 366 4.05 -28.42 -22.65
C LEU A 366 5.44 -28.76 -22.11
N SER A 367 6.42 -27.86 -22.27
CA SER A 367 7.79 -28.07 -21.80
C SER A 367 7.90 -28.07 -20.26
N ALA A 368 6.99 -27.40 -19.57
CA ALA A 368 6.91 -27.44 -18.11
C ALA A 368 6.28 -28.72 -17.56
N ASP A 369 5.74 -29.58 -18.44
CA ASP A 369 4.99 -30.79 -18.07
C ASP A 369 3.80 -30.47 -17.15
N PHE A 370 3.02 -29.45 -17.54
CA PHE A 370 1.80 -29.05 -16.84
C PHE A 370 0.89 -30.27 -16.63
N THR A 371 0.45 -30.48 -15.40
CA THR A 371 -0.28 -31.70 -15.00
C THR A 371 -1.74 -31.70 -15.45
N GLY A 372 -2.29 -30.53 -15.77
CA GLY A 372 -3.63 -30.37 -16.31
C GLY A 372 -3.67 -30.52 -17.84
N THR A 373 -4.86 -30.31 -18.42
CA THR A 373 -5.05 -30.45 -19.87
C THR A 373 -4.82 -29.13 -20.59
N VAL A 374 -4.12 -29.15 -21.73
CA VAL A 374 -3.85 -27.95 -22.55
C VAL A 374 -4.53 -28.05 -23.91
N TYR A 375 -5.34 -27.04 -24.25
CA TYR A 375 -6.10 -26.96 -25.50
C TYR A 375 -5.58 -25.81 -26.39
N PRO A 376 -4.89 -26.09 -27.50
CA PRO A 376 -4.58 -25.05 -28.48
C PRO A 376 -5.86 -24.65 -29.24
N VAL A 377 -6.14 -23.34 -29.30
CA VAL A 377 -7.29 -22.80 -30.04
C VAL A 377 -6.76 -22.00 -31.23
N ASN A 378 -7.11 -22.47 -32.44
CA ASN A 378 -6.73 -21.90 -33.72
C ASN A 378 -7.76 -22.27 -34.81
N PRO A 379 -8.30 -21.31 -35.57
CA PRO A 379 -9.34 -21.57 -36.57
C PRO A 379 -8.85 -22.31 -37.83
N GLU A 380 -7.56 -22.22 -38.16
CA GLU A 380 -6.99 -22.73 -39.42
C GLU A 380 -6.34 -24.11 -39.25
N HIS A 381 -5.72 -24.35 -38.11
CA HIS A 381 -4.93 -25.55 -37.87
C HIS A 381 -5.70 -26.61 -37.10
N ARG A 382 -5.71 -27.85 -37.60
CA ARG A 382 -6.29 -29.00 -36.89
C ARG A 382 -5.43 -29.50 -35.72
N SER A 383 -4.14 -29.17 -35.70
CA SER A 383 -3.20 -29.54 -34.65
C SER A 383 -2.08 -28.51 -34.51
N VAL A 384 -1.63 -28.27 -33.28
CA VAL A 384 -0.45 -27.45 -32.96
C VAL A 384 0.49 -28.31 -32.11
N ARG A 385 1.76 -28.42 -32.50
CA ARG A 385 2.78 -29.27 -31.82
C ARG A 385 2.33 -30.72 -31.56
N GLY A 386 1.52 -31.28 -32.45
CA GLY A 386 0.99 -32.65 -32.31
C GLY A 386 -0.22 -32.80 -31.39
N VAL A 387 -0.69 -31.71 -30.77
CA VAL A 387 -1.91 -31.69 -29.94
C VAL A 387 -3.10 -31.23 -30.79
N ARG A 388 -4.28 -31.84 -30.58
CA ARG A 388 -5.52 -31.48 -31.27
C ARG A 388 -5.87 -30.01 -31.00
N ALA A 389 -6.03 -29.23 -32.06
CA ALA A 389 -6.46 -27.85 -31.98
C ALA A 389 -7.94 -27.69 -32.33
N TYR A 390 -8.56 -26.71 -31.67
CA TYR A 390 -9.99 -26.39 -31.77
C TYR A 390 -10.18 -25.03 -32.44
N PRO A 391 -11.17 -24.85 -33.33
CA PRO A 391 -11.41 -23.56 -33.97
C PRO A 391 -11.81 -22.46 -32.98
N SER A 392 -12.64 -22.81 -31.99
CA SER A 392 -13.07 -21.94 -30.90
C SER A 392 -12.90 -22.62 -29.54
N VAL A 393 -12.83 -21.83 -28.47
CA VAL A 393 -12.85 -22.33 -27.09
C VAL A 393 -14.17 -23.05 -26.77
N LEU A 394 -15.25 -22.71 -27.49
CA LEU A 394 -16.56 -23.37 -27.39
C LEU A 394 -16.54 -24.81 -27.89
N ASP A 395 -15.67 -25.12 -28.85
CA ASP A 395 -15.57 -26.46 -29.45
C ASP A 395 -14.80 -27.45 -28.57
N ILE A 396 -14.15 -26.97 -27.50
CA ILE A 396 -13.48 -27.82 -26.53
C ILE A 396 -14.57 -28.63 -25.80
N PRO A 397 -14.49 -29.97 -25.73
CA PRO A 397 -15.54 -30.76 -25.09
C PRO A 397 -15.56 -30.59 -23.57
N ASP A 398 -14.40 -30.37 -22.95
CA ASP A 398 -14.22 -30.30 -21.51
C ASP A 398 -14.32 -28.85 -20.98
N PRO A 399 -14.50 -28.66 -19.66
CA PRO A 399 -14.39 -27.35 -19.03
C PRO A 399 -13.01 -26.72 -19.24
N VAL A 400 -12.96 -25.39 -19.23
CA VAL A 400 -11.73 -24.59 -19.33
C VAL A 400 -11.65 -23.68 -18.11
N ASP A 401 -10.65 -23.84 -17.26
CA ASP A 401 -10.47 -22.98 -16.07
C ASP A 401 -9.78 -21.66 -16.43
N LEU A 402 -8.73 -21.71 -17.25
CA LEU A 402 -7.90 -20.57 -17.65
C LEU A 402 -7.84 -20.45 -19.18
N ALA A 403 -8.10 -19.26 -19.72
CA ALA A 403 -7.85 -18.95 -21.13
C ALA A 403 -6.68 -17.97 -21.26
N LEU A 404 -5.59 -18.43 -21.89
CA LEU A 404 -4.47 -17.58 -22.29
C LEU A 404 -4.77 -16.99 -23.66
N VAL A 405 -4.87 -15.67 -23.74
CA VAL A 405 -5.27 -14.92 -24.93
C VAL A 405 -4.06 -14.22 -25.53
N ALA A 406 -3.66 -14.68 -26.71
CA ALA A 406 -2.52 -14.19 -27.50
C ALA A 406 -2.95 -13.79 -28.93
N VAL A 407 -4.11 -13.11 -29.04
CA VAL A 407 -4.64 -12.53 -30.29
C VAL A 407 -4.58 -11.01 -30.25
N PRO A 408 -4.60 -10.29 -31.40
CA PRO A 408 -4.63 -8.83 -31.42
C PRO A 408 -5.76 -8.22 -30.59
N ALA A 409 -5.56 -7.01 -30.06
CA ALA A 409 -6.52 -6.35 -29.17
C ALA A 409 -7.93 -6.26 -29.75
N GLU A 410 -8.05 -5.99 -31.06
CA GLU A 410 -9.34 -5.93 -31.76
C GLU A 410 -10.13 -7.25 -31.77
N ALA A 411 -9.46 -8.39 -31.57
CA ALA A 411 -10.09 -9.70 -31.54
C ALA A 411 -10.46 -10.16 -30.11
N VAL A 412 -9.95 -9.47 -29.08
CA VAL A 412 -10.12 -9.89 -27.67
C VAL A 412 -11.59 -9.85 -27.25
N GLU A 413 -12.39 -8.92 -27.75
CA GLU A 413 -13.83 -8.84 -27.48
C GLU A 413 -14.57 -10.12 -27.91
N SER A 414 -14.33 -10.59 -29.13
CA SER A 414 -14.94 -11.85 -29.61
C SER A 414 -14.47 -13.08 -28.82
N VAL A 415 -13.24 -13.05 -28.31
CA VAL A 415 -12.69 -14.11 -27.47
C VAL A 415 -13.32 -14.08 -26.08
N LEU A 416 -13.56 -12.89 -25.53
CA LEU A 416 -14.26 -12.69 -24.27
C LEU A 416 -15.65 -13.34 -24.35
N ASP A 417 -16.45 -13.01 -25.36
CA ASP A 417 -17.79 -13.59 -25.57
C ASP A 417 -17.77 -15.13 -25.62
N ALA A 418 -16.79 -15.70 -26.31
CA ALA A 418 -16.66 -17.15 -26.40
C ALA A 418 -16.23 -17.78 -25.05
N CYS A 419 -15.36 -17.12 -24.30
CA CYS A 419 -14.94 -17.58 -22.97
C CYS A 419 -16.07 -17.47 -21.94
N LEU A 420 -16.89 -16.42 -22.05
CA LEU A 420 -18.09 -16.21 -21.26
C LEU A 420 -19.08 -17.36 -21.44
N ALA A 421 -19.45 -17.64 -22.69
CA ALA A 421 -20.35 -18.75 -23.01
C ALA A 421 -19.78 -20.13 -22.63
N LYS A 422 -18.44 -20.26 -22.60
CA LYS A 422 -17.75 -21.49 -22.14
C LYS A 422 -17.71 -21.62 -20.61
N GLY A 423 -17.94 -20.54 -19.86
CA GLY A 423 -17.82 -20.50 -18.40
C GLY A 423 -16.37 -20.53 -17.91
N VAL A 424 -15.45 -19.91 -18.65
CA VAL A 424 -14.05 -19.75 -18.23
C VAL A 424 -14.00 -18.91 -16.95
N LYS A 425 -13.12 -19.22 -16.00
CA LYS A 425 -13.03 -18.46 -14.73
C LYS A 425 -12.03 -17.32 -14.80
N THR A 426 -10.98 -17.48 -15.59
CA THR A 426 -9.91 -16.49 -15.64
C THR A 426 -9.37 -16.30 -17.05
N LEU A 427 -9.18 -15.04 -17.43
CA LEU A 427 -8.52 -14.63 -18.65
C LEU A 427 -7.10 -14.17 -18.32
N LEU A 428 -6.12 -14.73 -19.02
CA LEU A 428 -4.76 -14.23 -19.03
C LEU A 428 -4.46 -13.61 -20.39
N ILE A 429 -4.39 -12.28 -20.45
CA ILE A 429 -4.25 -11.53 -21.69
C ILE A 429 -2.81 -11.04 -21.81
N VAL A 430 -2.04 -11.70 -22.67
CA VAL A 430 -0.63 -11.34 -22.92
C VAL A 430 -0.49 -10.28 -24.02
N SER A 431 -1.54 -10.04 -24.78
CA SER A 431 -1.58 -9.03 -25.84
C SER A 431 -1.56 -7.61 -25.29
N GLY A 432 -0.80 -6.72 -25.93
CA GLY A 432 -0.90 -5.27 -25.77
C GLY A 432 -1.92 -4.65 -26.72
N GLY A 433 -1.98 -3.32 -26.77
CA GLY A 433 -2.95 -2.50 -27.49
C GLY A 433 -4.00 -1.81 -26.61
N PHE A 434 -3.79 -1.75 -25.29
CA PHE A 434 -4.81 -1.34 -24.31
C PHE A 434 -4.43 -0.02 -23.60
N GLY A 435 -4.55 0.09 -22.28
CA GLY A 435 -4.31 1.33 -21.53
C GLY A 435 -2.96 1.98 -21.83
N GLU A 436 -1.93 1.19 -22.14
CA GLU A 436 -0.60 1.66 -22.50
C GLU A 436 -0.52 2.34 -23.89
N SER A 437 -1.54 2.15 -24.73
CA SER A 437 -1.63 2.74 -26.08
C SER A 437 -2.37 4.09 -26.11
N GLY A 438 -2.89 4.55 -24.96
CA GLY A 438 -3.58 5.83 -24.81
C GLY A 438 -5.08 5.72 -24.51
N PRO A 439 -5.84 6.83 -24.58
CA PRO A 439 -7.21 6.90 -24.07
C PRO A 439 -8.21 5.92 -24.70
N LEU A 440 -8.09 5.64 -26.00
CA LEU A 440 -8.95 4.66 -26.69
C LEU A 440 -8.69 3.22 -26.21
N GLY A 441 -7.42 2.86 -26.04
CA GLY A 441 -7.04 1.55 -25.52
C GLY A 441 -7.42 1.39 -24.04
N LEU A 442 -7.36 2.47 -23.26
CA LEU A 442 -7.87 2.52 -21.89
C LEU A 442 -9.38 2.27 -21.82
N HIS A 443 -10.16 2.87 -22.72
CA HIS A 443 -11.59 2.61 -22.80
C HIS A 443 -11.89 1.13 -23.12
N ALA A 444 -11.15 0.54 -24.07
CA ALA A 444 -11.27 -0.89 -24.39
C ALA A 444 -10.90 -1.79 -23.19
N GLU A 445 -9.86 -1.42 -22.43
CA GLU A 445 -9.44 -2.12 -21.22
C GLU A 445 -10.52 -2.09 -20.13
N LEU A 446 -11.08 -0.92 -19.85
CA LEU A 446 -12.16 -0.74 -18.87
C LEU A 446 -13.39 -1.57 -19.24
N ARG A 447 -13.79 -1.54 -20.52
CA ARG A 447 -14.91 -2.35 -21.02
C ARG A 447 -14.64 -3.84 -20.88
N LEU A 448 -13.45 -4.31 -21.26
CA LEU A 448 -13.02 -5.70 -21.13
C LEU A 448 -13.11 -6.19 -19.67
N VAL A 449 -12.61 -5.41 -18.71
CA VAL A 449 -12.68 -5.78 -17.29
C VAL A 449 -14.12 -5.76 -16.77
N GLY A 450 -14.91 -4.76 -17.17
CA GLY A 450 -16.31 -4.65 -16.77
C GLY A 450 -17.12 -5.86 -17.20
N GLU A 451 -17.04 -6.21 -18.48
CA GLU A 451 -17.73 -7.38 -19.03
C GLU A 451 -17.25 -8.70 -18.41
N ALA A 452 -15.93 -8.84 -18.20
CA ALA A 452 -15.39 -10.03 -17.55
C ALA A 452 -15.91 -10.20 -16.12
N ARG A 453 -15.90 -9.12 -15.32
CA ARG A 453 -16.37 -9.17 -13.93
C ARG A 453 -17.87 -9.35 -13.82
N ALA A 454 -18.65 -8.71 -14.69
CA ALA A 454 -20.10 -8.86 -14.73
C ALA A 454 -20.51 -10.34 -14.86
N HIS A 455 -19.72 -11.15 -15.55
CA HIS A 455 -19.99 -12.57 -15.79
C HIS A 455 -19.16 -13.52 -14.91
N GLY A 456 -18.56 -13.02 -13.84
CA GLY A 456 -17.89 -13.86 -12.85
C GLY A 456 -16.45 -14.26 -13.18
N MET A 457 -15.82 -13.62 -14.17
CA MET A 457 -14.43 -13.87 -14.54
C MET A 457 -13.47 -12.85 -13.92
N ARG A 458 -12.21 -13.26 -13.81
CA ARG A 458 -11.09 -12.39 -13.45
C ARG A 458 -10.13 -12.23 -14.62
N VAL A 459 -9.43 -11.10 -14.66
CA VAL A 459 -8.48 -10.77 -15.74
C VAL A 459 -7.08 -10.53 -15.19
N VAL A 460 -6.09 -11.21 -15.76
CA VAL A 460 -4.66 -10.92 -15.60
C VAL A 460 -4.16 -10.27 -16.88
N GLY A 461 -3.51 -9.12 -16.75
CA GLY A 461 -3.17 -8.26 -17.87
C GLY A 461 -4.15 -7.09 -18.04
N PRO A 462 -4.36 -6.59 -19.26
CA PRO A 462 -3.67 -6.99 -20.50
C PRO A 462 -2.17 -6.64 -20.48
N ASN A 463 -1.46 -6.92 -21.57
CA ASN A 463 -0.01 -6.71 -21.69
C ASN A 463 0.80 -7.44 -20.59
N ALA A 464 0.31 -8.61 -20.16
CA ALA A 464 0.96 -9.44 -19.16
C ALA A 464 2.10 -10.28 -19.76
N LEU A 465 3.13 -10.58 -18.98
CA LEU A 465 4.08 -11.65 -19.35
C LEU A 465 3.47 -13.05 -19.17
N GLY A 466 2.57 -13.20 -18.19
CA GLY A 466 1.95 -14.48 -17.85
C GLY A 466 2.06 -14.87 -16.38
N VAL A 467 1.68 -16.12 -16.09
CA VAL A 467 1.69 -16.69 -14.73
C VAL A 467 2.41 -18.04 -14.66
N LEU A 468 2.96 -18.33 -13.47
CA LEU A 468 3.75 -19.51 -13.16
C LEU A 468 3.33 -20.09 -11.81
N ASN A 469 3.23 -21.41 -11.72
CA ASN A 469 3.17 -22.16 -10.46
C ASN A 469 4.11 -23.38 -10.56
N THR A 470 5.12 -23.42 -9.70
CA THR A 470 6.17 -24.46 -9.73
C THR A 470 5.84 -25.69 -8.89
N ALA A 471 4.68 -25.73 -8.22
CA ALA A 471 4.24 -26.88 -7.44
C ALA A 471 4.22 -28.16 -8.28
N LYS A 472 4.69 -29.28 -7.70
CA LYS A 472 4.92 -30.54 -8.43
C LYS A 472 3.65 -31.13 -9.03
N ASP A 473 2.53 -30.92 -8.37
CA ASP A 473 1.20 -31.37 -8.75
C ASP A 473 0.51 -30.42 -9.75
N ILE A 474 1.11 -29.27 -10.08
CA ILE A 474 0.58 -28.26 -11.01
C ILE A 474 1.50 -28.06 -12.21
N ARG A 475 2.76 -27.62 -11.99
CA ARG A 475 3.76 -27.33 -13.03
C ARG A 475 3.26 -26.40 -14.15
N LEU A 476 2.58 -25.31 -13.77
CA LEU A 476 2.02 -24.34 -14.70
C LEU A 476 3.09 -23.36 -15.17
N ASN A 477 3.41 -23.34 -16.47
CA ASN A 477 4.16 -22.26 -17.12
C ASN A 477 3.33 -21.59 -18.22
N ALA A 478 2.44 -20.70 -17.82
CA ALA A 478 1.64 -19.87 -18.72
C ALA A 478 2.31 -18.51 -18.97
N THR A 479 3.64 -18.49 -19.16
CA THR A 479 4.43 -17.28 -19.41
C THR A 479 5.07 -17.26 -20.79
N LEU A 480 5.55 -16.10 -21.21
CA LEU A 480 6.40 -15.94 -22.40
C LEU A 480 7.90 -16.11 -22.11
N ALA A 481 8.29 -16.43 -20.88
CA ALA A 481 9.68 -16.56 -20.49
C ALA A 481 10.29 -17.86 -21.06
N PRO A 482 11.51 -17.82 -21.64
CA PRO A 482 12.19 -19.00 -22.18
C PRO A 482 12.92 -19.79 -21.09
N VAL A 483 13.32 -19.12 -20.01
CA VAL A 483 14.04 -19.70 -18.87
C VAL A 483 13.25 -19.39 -17.61
N LEU A 484 13.06 -20.39 -16.78
CA LEU A 484 12.36 -20.26 -15.51
C LEU A 484 13.32 -20.54 -14.35
N PRO A 485 13.15 -19.82 -13.21
CA PRO A 485 13.69 -20.26 -11.94
C PRO A 485 13.21 -21.66 -11.57
N LYS A 486 14.03 -22.38 -10.82
CA LYS A 486 13.64 -23.66 -10.23
C LYS A 486 12.54 -23.44 -9.17
N ARG A 487 11.89 -24.53 -8.73
CA ARG A 487 10.94 -24.50 -7.62
C ARG A 487 11.62 -23.99 -6.35
N GLY A 488 11.01 -23.02 -5.69
CA GLY A 488 11.39 -22.56 -4.36
C GLY A 488 10.17 -22.08 -3.59
N ARG A 489 10.40 -21.23 -2.59
CA ARG A 489 9.36 -20.76 -1.66
C ARG A 489 9.12 -19.24 -1.75
N THR A 490 9.45 -18.67 -2.91
CA THR A 490 9.35 -17.23 -3.16
C THR A 490 8.20 -16.93 -4.11
N GLY A 491 7.22 -16.16 -3.66
CA GLY A 491 6.16 -15.60 -4.48
C GLY A 491 6.62 -14.29 -5.10
N PHE A 492 6.35 -14.06 -6.38
CA PHE A 492 6.79 -12.83 -7.07
C PHE A 492 5.68 -12.22 -7.93
N PHE A 493 5.28 -11.01 -7.57
CA PHE A 493 4.38 -10.17 -8.37
C PHE A 493 5.17 -9.10 -9.14
N CYS A 494 4.91 -8.97 -10.43
CA CYS A 494 5.57 -7.99 -11.31
C CYS A 494 4.55 -7.25 -12.17
N GLN A 495 4.58 -5.92 -12.18
CA GLN A 495 3.75 -5.14 -13.10
C GLN A 495 4.37 -5.01 -14.50
N SER A 496 5.69 -5.12 -14.63
CA SER A 496 6.34 -5.00 -15.95
C SER A 496 6.23 -6.29 -16.76
N GLY A 497 5.63 -6.21 -17.95
CA GLY A 497 5.59 -7.29 -18.93
C GLY A 497 6.96 -7.56 -19.56
N ALA A 498 7.55 -6.55 -20.21
CA ALA A 498 8.82 -6.70 -20.96
C ALA A 498 10.03 -7.06 -20.07
N LEU A 499 10.11 -6.47 -18.87
CA LEU A 499 11.22 -6.72 -17.94
C LEU A 499 11.10 -8.09 -17.25
N GLY A 500 9.88 -8.63 -17.14
CA GLY A 500 9.62 -9.87 -16.41
C GLY A 500 10.42 -11.07 -16.91
N THR A 501 10.72 -11.17 -18.21
CA THR A 501 11.56 -12.25 -18.77
C THR A 501 13.00 -12.18 -18.25
N ALA A 502 13.58 -10.97 -18.22
CA ALA A 502 14.92 -10.77 -17.69
C ALA A 502 14.96 -11.00 -16.18
N ILE A 503 13.93 -10.57 -15.46
CA ILE A 503 13.74 -10.80 -14.02
C ILE A 503 13.74 -12.30 -13.70
N LEU A 504 12.97 -13.10 -14.45
CA LEU A 504 12.90 -14.55 -14.24
C LEU A 504 14.23 -15.23 -14.56
N ALA A 505 14.92 -14.82 -15.63
CA ALA A 505 16.24 -15.34 -15.95
C ALA A 505 17.28 -15.02 -14.86
N ASP A 506 17.29 -13.79 -14.34
CA ASP A 506 18.20 -13.34 -13.28
C ASP A 506 17.90 -14.00 -11.92
N ALA A 507 16.63 -14.20 -11.57
CA ALA A 507 16.27 -14.99 -10.39
C ALA A 507 16.81 -16.43 -10.48
N GLY A 508 16.65 -17.06 -11.65
CA GLY A 508 17.15 -18.41 -11.91
C GLY A 508 18.67 -18.52 -11.85
N SER A 509 19.41 -17.58 -12.46
CA SER A 509 20.88 -17.58 -12.46
C SER A 509 21.48 -17.37 -11.07
N ARG A 510 20.77 -16.64 -10.19
CA ARG A 510 21.18 -16.39 -8.80
C ARG A 510 20.85 -17.54 -7.84
N GLY A 511 20.17 -18.59 -8.31
CA GLY A 511 19.75 -19.71 -7.46
C GLY A 511 18.50 -19.43 -6.62
N LEU A 512 17.75 -18.35 -6.91
CA LEU A 512 16.52 -18.01 -6.21
C LEU A 512 15.34 -18.79 -6.82
N GLY A 513 14.87 -19.80 -6.10
CA GLY A 513 13.69 -20.57 -6.51
C GLY A 513 12.37 -19.84 -6.25
N LEU A 514 11.39 -20.01 -7.14
CA LEU A 514 10.05 -19.41 -7.02
C LEU A 514 8.99 -20.47 -6.70
N SER A 515 7.99 -20.10 -5.90
CA SER A 515 6.75 -20.88 -5.72
C SER A 515 5.75 -20.50 -6.82
N THR A 516 5.47 -19.21 -6.94
CA THR A 516 4.50 -18.64 -7.88
C THR A 516 5.02 -17.32 -8.45
N PHE A 517 4.69 -17.05 -9.70
CA PHE A 517 4.97 -15.75 -10.32
C PHE A 517 3.75 -15.26 -11.10
N VAL A 518 3.42 -13.97 -10.95
CA VAL A 518 2.34 -13.31 -11.68
C VAL A 518 2.84 -12.01 -12.25
N SER A 519 2.81 -11.89 -13.57
CA SER A 519 2.97 -10.61 -14.26
C SER A 519 1.61 -10.06 -14.67
N ALA A 520 1.20 -8.95 -14.07
CA ALA A 520 -0.13 -8.37 -14.29
C ALA A 520 -0.20 -7.35 -15.43
N GLY A 521 0.94 -6.99 -16.06
CA GLY A 521 0.98 -5.96 -17.09
C GLY A 521 0.34 -4.66 -16.62
N ASN A 522 -0.67 -4.20 -17.37
CA ASN A 522 -1.42 -2.98 -17.05
C ASN A 522 -2.17 -3.05 -15.70
N ARG A 523 -2.35 -4.26 -15.13
CA ARG A 523 -3.02 -4.48 -13.84
C ARG A 523 -4.44 -3.89 -13.84
N ALA A 524 -5.22 -4.26 -14.85
CA ALA A 524 -6.58 -3.76 -15.02
C ALA A 524 -7.56 -4.38 -14.01
N ASP A 525 -7.32 -5.63 -13.58
CA ASP A 525 -8.15 -6.32 -12.58
C ASP A 525 -7.32 -6.95 -11.44
N VAL A 526 -6.69 -8.11 -11.67
CA VAL A 526 -5.88 -8.79 -10.63
C VAL A 526 -4.66 -7.93 -10.26
N SER A 527 -4.46 -7.71 -8.97
CA SER A 527 -3.47 -6.78 -8.41
C SER A 527 -2.53 -7.43 -7.41
N GLY A 528 -1.48 -6.70 -7.01
CA GLY A 528 -0.58 -7.14 -5.94
C GLY A 528 -1.30 -7.36 -4.60
N ASN A 529 -2.40 -6.64 -4.35
CA ASN A 529 -3.20 -6.82 -3.13
C ASN A 529 -3.89 -8.19 -3.11
N ASP A 530 -4.42 -8.66 -4.24
CA ASP A 530 -5.01 -10.00 -4.35
C ASP A 530 -3.94 -11.08 -4.07
N LEU A 531 -2.72 -10.88 -4.59
CA LEU A 531 -1.60 -11.79 -4.38
C LEU A 531 -1.12 -11.82 -2.92
N LEU A 532 -1.08 -10.67 -2.23
CA LEU A 532 -0.75 -10.62 -0.80
C LEU A 532 -1.77 -11.42 0.02
N GLN A 533 -3.06 -11.34 -0.30
CA GLN A 533 -4.12 -12.09 0.37
C GLN A 533 -3.97 -13.60 0.13
N TYR A 534 -3.62 -14.01 -1.09
CA TYR A 534 -3.32 -15.41 -1.41
C TYR A 534 -2.09 -15.92 -0.64
N TRP A 535 -0.98 -15.19 -0.69
CA TRP A 535 0.27 -15.60 -0.03
C TRP A 535 0.19 -15.58 1.48
N GLU A 536 -0.75 -14.88 2.09
CA GLU A 536 -0.96 -14.95 3.54
C GLU A 536 -1.25 -16.37 4.01
N THR A 537 -2.06 -17.11 3.26
CA THR A 537 -2.49 -18.47 3.63
C THR A 537 -1.77 -19.58 2.85
N ASP A 538 -1.00 -19.25 1.81
CA ASP A 538 -0.29 -20.24 1.00
C ASP A 538 0.91 -20.86 1.76
N PRO A 539 0.91 -22.16 2.07
CA PRO A 539 2.02 -22.80 2.78
C PRO A 539 3.28 -22.97 1.92
N GLU A 540 3.21 -22.81 0.60
CA GLU A 540 4.35 -22.99 -0.30
C GLU A 540 5.17 -21.71 -0.50
N THR A 541 4.69 -20.57 0.03
CA THR A 541 5.36 -19.27 -0.08
C THR A 541 5.77 -18.75 1.28
N ASP A 542 7.06 -18.49 1.48
CA ASP A 542 7.64 -17.91 2.71
C ASP A 542 8.15 -16.48 2.50
N LEU A 543 8.46 -16.10 1.26
CA LEU A 543 9.03 -14.80 0.88
C LEU A 543 8.21 -14.19 -0.25
N VAL A 544 7.91 -12.90 -0.16
CA VAL A 544 7.18 -12.15 -1.19
C VAL A 544 8.07 -11.10 -1.82
N LEU A 545 8.12 -11.10 -3.15
CA LEU A 545 8.80 -10.09 -3.97
C LEU A 545 7.78 -9.30 -4.76
N LEU A 546 7.92 -7.97 -4.75
CA LEU A 546 7.03 -7.05 -5.43
C LEU A 546 7.83 -6.11 -6.34
N TYR A 547 7.57 -6.14 -7.64
CA TYR A 547 7.97 -5.07 -8.56
C TYR A 547 6.73 -4.26 -8.91
N LEU A 548 6.65 -3.04 -8.39
CA LEU A 548 5.47 -2.19 -8.46
C LEU A 548 5.78 -0.87 -9.17
N GLU A 549 4.87 -0.46 -10.05
CA GLU A 549 4.80 0.88 -10.64
C GLU A 549 3.69 1.70 -9.95
N SER A 550 2.66 1.05 -9.43
CA SER A 550 1.61 1.66 -8.59
C SER A 550 0.98 0.64 -7.64
N PHE A 551 0.45 1.11 -6.50
CA PHE A 551 -0.18 0.24 -5.48
C PHE A 551 -1.66 -0.08 -5.73
N GLY A 552 -2.33 0.71 -6.59
CA GLY A 552 -3.77 0.57 -6.83
C GLY A 552 -4.60 1.11 -5.67
N ASN A 553 -4.77 0.32 -4.60
CA ASN A 553 -5.38 0.74 -3.33
C ASN A 553 -4.29 0.77 -2.24
N PRO A 554 -3.72 1.95 -1.94
CA PRO A 554 -2.57 2.05 -1.03
C PRO A 554 -2.92 1.82 0.45
N ARG A 555 -4.11 2.22 0.90
CA ARG A 555 -4.60 1.94 2.27
C ARG A 555 -4.73 0.42 2.50
N LYS A 556 -5.36 -0.29 1.56
CA LYS A 556 -5.44 -1.75 1.58
C LYS A 556 -4.05 -2.39 1.51
N PHE A 557 -3.17 -1.91 0.62
CA PHE A 557 -1.80 -2.42 0.53
C PHE A 557 -1.05 -2.32 1.86
N ALA A 558 -1.04 -1.15 2.50
CA ALA A 558 -0.33 -0.94 3.76
C ALA A 558 -0.85 -1.86 4.88
N ARG A 559 -2.19 -2.01 4.98
CA ARG A 559 -2.84 -2.93 5.92
C ARG A 559 -2.42 -4.39 5.67
N LEU A 560 -2.50 -4.84 4.42
CA LEU A 560 -2.14 -6.21 4.04
C LEU A 560 -0.64 -6.47 4.26
N ALA A 561 0.22 -5.53 3.89
CA ALA A 561 1.66 -5.63 4.07
C ALA A 561 2.04 -5.70 5.56
N ARG A 562 1.44 -4.86 6.41
CA ARG A 562 1.69 -4.87 7.87
C ARG A 562 1.31 -6.20 8.50
N ARG A 563 0.20 -6.81 8.07
CA ARG A 563 -0.28 -8.12 8.55
C ARG A 563 0.60 -9.25 8.04
N LEU A 564 0.81 -9.34 6.72
CA LEU A 564 1.59 -10.40 6.08
C LEU A 564 3.07 -10.36 6.51
N GLY A 565 3.66 -9.16 6.56
CA GLY A 565 5.05 -8.90 6.91
C GLY A 565 5.47 -9.51 8.26
N ARG A 566 4.54 -9.73 9.18
CA ARG A 566 4.81 -10.36 10.49
C ARG A 566 5.08 -11.87 10.40
N SER A 567 4.56 -12.51 9.38
CA SER A 567 4.74 -13.95 9.13
C SER A 567 5.74 -14.20 8.01
N LYS A 568 5.68 -13.41 6.93
CA LYS A 568 6.43 -13.61 5.68
C LYS A 568 7.08 -12.29 5.25
N PRO A 569 8.41 -12.23 5.04
CA PRO A 569 9.07 -11.02 4.59
C PRO A 569 8.55 -10.55 3.21
N ILE A 570 8.42 -9.24 3.03
CA ILE A 570 8.03 -8.61 1.77
C ILE A 570 9.18 -7.72 1.32
N VAL A 571 9.73 -7.95 0.13
CA VAL A 571 10.77 -7.11 -0.48
C VAL A 571 10.18 -6.44 -1.72
N ALA A 572 10.24 -5.11 -1.77
CA ALA A 572 9.59 -4.35 -2.83
C ALA A 572 10.54 -3.38 -3.54
N VAL A 573 10.49 -3.39 -4.87
CA VAL A 573 11.03 -2.34 -5.73
C VAL A 573 9.86 -1.50 -6.24
N LYS A 574 9.92 -0.19 -5.99
CA LYS A 574 9.00 0.78 -6.57
C LYS A 574 9.69 1.51 -7.73
N SER A 575 9.23 1.26 -8.95
CA SER A 575 9.64 2.00 -10.14
C SER A 575 8.83 3.29 -10.29
N GLY A 576 9.40 4.31 -10.95
CA GLY A 576 8.73 5.59 -11.24
C GLY A 576 8.67 6.57 -10.08
N ARG A 577 9.83 7.02 -9.56
CA ARG A 577 9.97 8.01 -8.48
C ARG A 577 9.27 9.37 -8.75
N HIS A 578 8.92 9.65 -10.01
CA HIS A 578 8.23 10.88 -10.47
C HIS A 578 7.01 10.59 -11.37
N ALA A 579 6.60 9.33 -11.50
CA ALA A 579 5.41 8.95 -12.29
C ALA A 579 4.14 9.04 -11.43
N VAL A 580 4.03 10.10 -10.61
CA VAL A 580 2.80 10.42 -9.89
C VAL A 580 1.86 11.09 -10.87
N ARG A 581 0.60 10.68 -10.89
CA ARG A 581 -0.40 11.31 -11.76
C ARG A 581 -0.51 12.79 -11.45
N PRO A 582 -0.67 13.69 -12.45
CA PRO A 582 -0.84 15.11 -12.21
C PRO A 582 -1.97 15.43 -11.22
N GLN A 583 -3.09 14.69 -11.25
CA GLN A 583 -4.21 14.89 -10.33
C GLN A 583 -3.89 14.53 -8.86
N LEU A 584 -3.10 13.47 -8.64
CA LEU A 584 -2.66 13.08 -7.30
C LEU A 584 -1.54 13.99 -6.79
N ALA A 585 -0.64 14.42 -7.68
CA ALA A 585 0.43 15.36 -7.35
C ALA A 585 -0.10 16.74 -6.92
N ALA A 586 -1.21 17.20 -7.50
CA ALA A 586 -1.79 18.52 -7.20
C ALA A 586 -2.26 18.68 -5.75
N THR A 587 -2.53 17.58 -5.03
CA THR A 587 -3.01 17.60 -3.63
C THR A 587 -2.06 16.95 -2.63
N SER A 588 -0.90 16.47 -3.09
CA SER A 588 0.11 15.80 -2.24
C SER A 588 1.26 16.75 -1.93
N ALA A 589 1.63 16.89 -0.65
CA ALA A 589 2.87 17.56 -0.28
C ALA A 589 4.07 16.64 -0.55
N GLU A 590 5.20 17.18 -1.04
CA GLU A 590 6.41 16.38 -1.26
C GLU A 590 6.93 15.82 0.07
N VAL A 591 6.86 14.50 0.23
CA VAL A 591 7.50 13.75 1.31
C VAL A 591 8.91 13.37 0.85
N ASP A 592 9.92 13.62 1.69
CA ASP A 592 11.28 13.25 1.35
C ASP A 592 11.46 11.72 1.24
N GLU A 593 12.42 11.27 0.44
CA GLU A 593 12.62 9.85 0.18
C GLU A 593 12.99 9.03 1.43
N ALA A 594 13.63 9.63 2.44
CA ALA A 594 13.95 8.93 3.67
C ALA A 594 12.67 8.64 4.48
N SER A 595 11.75 9.60 4.52
CA SER A 595 10.42 9.43 5.11
C SER A 595 9.57 8.39 4.36
N VAL A 596 9.59 8.39 3.02
CA VAL A 596 8.91 7.36 2.21
C VAL A 596 9.48 5.98 2.52
N LYS A 597 10.81 5.84 2.62
CA LYS A 597 11.46 4.59 3.02
C LYS A 597 11.02 4.15 4.42
N ALA A 598 10.95 5.07 5.39
CA ALA A 598 10.49 4.78 6.74
C ALA A 598 9.03 4.27 6.76
N LEU A 599 8.14 4.83 5.94
CA LEU A 599 6.76 4.37 5.80
C LEU A 599 6.67 2.91 5.30
N PHE A 600 7.49 2.51 4.32
CA PHE A 600 7.57 1.11 3.90
C PHE A 600 8.08 0.19 5.01
N GLU A 601 9.16 0.61 5.69
CA GLU A 601 9.73 -0.18 6.79
C GLU A 601 8.72 -0.36 7.93
N GLN A 602 7.91 0.67 8.23
CA GLN A 602 6.82 0.59 9.22
C GLN A 602 5.69 -0.35 8.79
N ALA A 603 5.36 -0.37 7.50
CA ALA A 603 4.42 -1.33 6.92
C ALA A 603 4.98 -2.77 6.86
N GLY A 604 6.21 -3.00 7.31
CA GLY A 604 6.86 -4.32 7.25
C GLY A 604 7.41 -4.69 5.88
N VAL A 605 7.53 -3.71 4.98
CA VAL A 605 8.04 -3.88 3.63
C VAL A 605 9.51 -3.45 3.57
N VAL A 606 10.37 -4.38 3.15
CA VAL A 606 11.78 -4.09 2.87
C VAL A 606 11.89 -3.43 1.50
N ARG A 607 11.83 -2.10 1.47
CA ARG A 607 12.01 -1.32 0.24
C ARG A 607 13.47 -1.38 -0.22
N VAL A 608 13.66 -1.62 -1.51
CA VAL A 608 14.96 -1.57 -2.19
C VAL A 608 14.87 -0.71 -3.45
N GLU A 609 16.02 -0.25 -3.93
CA GLU A 609 16.09 0.74 -5.00
C GLU A 609 16.27 0.15 -6.39
N SER A 610 16.68 -1.11 -6.48
CA SER A 610 16.94 -1.79 -7.75
C SER A 610 16.61 -3.28 -7.67
N LEU A 611 16.44 -3.91 -8.84
CA LEU A 611 16.24 -5.35 -8.94
C LEU A 611 17.42 -6.14 -8.36
N ALA A 612 18.65 -5.67 -8.55
CA ALA A 612 19.83 -6.30 -7.96
C ALA A 612 19.74 -6.33 -6.43
N GLN A 613 19.35 -5.21 -5.80
CA GLN A 613 19.15 -5.16 -4.34
C GLN A 613 17.97 -6.03 -3.87
N LEU A 614 16.91 -6.13 -4.69
CA LEU A 614 15.78 -7.02 -4.42
C LEU A 614 16.22 -8.47 -4.35
N PHE A 615 16.95 -8.96 -5.37
CA PHE A 615 17.46 -10.32 -5.37
C PHE A 615 18.51 -10.54 -4.29
N ASP A 616 19.42 -9.60 -4.06
CA ASP A 616 20.43 -9.69 -3.01
C ASP A 616 19.82 -9.90 -1.63
N THR A 617 18.77 -9.14 -1.33
CA THR A 617 18.04 -9.25 -0.07
C THR A 617 17.19 -10.53 -0.03
N ALA A 618 16.57 -10.89 -1.14
CA ALA A 618 15.75 -12.09 -1.27
C ALA A 618 16.55 -13.37 -0.99
N LEU A 619 17.80 -13.45 -1.45
CA LEU A 619 18.67 -14.61 -1.22
C LEU A 619 18.92 -14.85 0.27
N VAL A 620 19.09 -13.80 1.08
CA VAL A 620 19.24 -13.95 2.53
C VAL A 620 17.95 -14.49 3.14
N PHE A 621 16.78 -13.90 2.81
CA PHE A 621 15.50 -14.38 3.35
C PHE A 621 15.16 -15.82 2.92
N ALA A 622 15.47 -16.19 1.68
CA ALA A 622 15.15 -17.50 1.13
C ALA A 622 16.02 -18.61 1.73
N HIS A 623 17.29 -18.31 2.08
CA HIS A 623 18.25 -19.35 2.43
C HIS A 623 18.78 -19.28 3.88
N GLN A 624 18.62 -18.17 4.60
CA GLN A 624 19.19 -17.97 5.93
C GLN A 624 18.12 -17.76 7.03
N PRO A 625 18.46 -18.04 8.32
CA PRO A 625 17.60 -17.67 9.44
C PRO A 625 17.61 -16.15 9.68
N LEU A 626 16.65 -15.65 10.48
CA LEU A 626 16.64 -14.25 10.88
C LEU A 626 17.65 -14.02 12.02
N PRO A 627 18.39 -12.90 12.02
CA PRO A 627 19.31 -12.56 13.09
C PRO A 627 18.57 -12.20 14.39
N ALA A 628 19.16 -12.52 15.53
CA ALA A 628 18.63 -12.15 16.84
C ALA A 628 18.86 -10.65 17.17
N GLY A 629 19.85 -10.03 16.54
CA GLY A 629 20.25 -8.66 16.82
C GLY A 629 21.20 -8.09 15.76
N PRO A 630 21.76 -6.89 15.99
CA PRO A 630 22.57 -6.17 15.01
C PRO A 630 24.08 -6.43 15.14
N ARG A 631 24.52 -7.38 15.98
CA ARG A 631 25.94 -7.66 16.19
C ARG A 631 26.45 -8.61 15.11
N ILE A 632 27.39 -8.15 14.28
CA ILE A 632 27.93 -8.93 13.17
C ILE A 632 29.39 -9.33 13.41
N GLY A 633 29.72 -10.58 13.10
CA GLY A 633 31.10 -11.03 12.96
C GLY A 633 31.57 -10.86 11.52
N ILE A 634 32.87 -10.65 11.33
CA ILE A 634 33.50 -10.65 10.00
C ILE A 634 34.74 -11.54 10.07
N VAL A 635 34.78 -12.56 9.23
CA VAL A 635 35.89 -13.53 9.15
C VAL A 635 36.31 -13.67 7.70
N GLY A 636 37.60 -13.57 7.40
CA GLY A 636 38.09 -13.71 6.04
C GLY A 636 39.59 -13.90 5.94
N ASN A 637 40.07 -14.06 4.71
CA ASN A 637 41.52 -14.20 4.39
C ASN A 637 42.14 -12.91 3.83
N SER A 638 41.45 -11.78 3.97
CA SER A 638 41.87 -10.48 3.47
C SER A 638 41.38 -9.37 4.39
N ILE A 639 42.29 -8.81 5.19
CA ILE A 639 41.98 -7.67 6.07
C ILE A 639 41.43 -6.46 5.30
N ALA A 640 41.90 -6.19 4.09
CA ALA A 640 41.46 -5.02 3.32
C ALA A 640 39.96 -5.11 2.97
N ILE A 641 39.50 -6.27 2.53
CA ILE A 641 38.08 -6.51 2.22
C ILE A 641 37.26 -6.64 3.51
N GLY A 642 37.83 -7.22 4.57
CA GLY A 642 37.21 -7.25 5.90
C GLY A 642 36.95 -5.86 6.48
N LEU A 643 37.87 -4.91 6.29
CA LEU A 643 37.70 -3.52 6.71
C LEU A 643 36.63 -2.79 5.89
N LEU A 644 36.54 -3.03 4.58
CA LEU A 644 35.45 -2.50 3.75
C LEU A 644 34.07 -3.01 4.22
N ALA A 645 33.98 -4.29 4.56
CA ALA A 645 32.77 -4.87 5.15
C ALA A 645 32.45 -4.22 6.51
N ALA A 646 33.46 -4.01 7.35
CA ALA A 646 33.31 -3.38 8.67
C ALA A 646 32.83 -1.92 8.59
N ASP A 647 33.39 -1.13 7.69
CA ASP A 647 33.01 0.28 7.51
C ASP A 647 31.60 0.41 6.93
N THR A 648 31.25 -0.46 5.97
CA THR A 648 29.88 -0.53 5.45
C THR A 648 28.90 -0.96 6.53
N ALA A 649 29.29 -1.90 7.41
CA ALA A 649 28.43 -2.34 8.50
C ALA A 649 28.13 -1.21 9.47
N ARG A 650 29.16 -0.44 9.86
CA ARG A 650 29.00 0.73 10.72
C ARG A 650 28.12 1.80 10.07
N SER A 651 28.29 2.07 8.77
CA SER A 651 27.47 3.07 8.05
C SER A 651 26.00 2.65 7.93
N GLN A 652 25.72 1.35 7.91
CA GLN A 652 24.37 0.78 7.95
C GLN A 652 23.80 0.66 9.38
N GLY A 653 24.53 1.09 10.41
CA GLY A 653 24.11 1.04 11.82
C GLY A 653 24.25 -0.33 12.49
N LEU A 654 24.96 -1.27 11.87
CA LEU A 654 25.31 -2.56 12.48
C LEU A 654 26.49 -2.39 13.45
N ARG A 655 26.58 -3.28 14.42
CA ARG A 655 27.66 -3.28 15.42
C ARG A 655 28.58 -4.46 15.14
N LEU A 656 29.90 -4.25 15.19
CA LEU A 656 30.82 -5.38 15.12
C LEU A 656 30.79 -6.13 16.46
N ALA A 657 30.68 -7.46 16.40
CA ALA A 657 30.80 -8.33 17.57
C ALA A 657 32.25 -8.34 18.09
N PHE A 658 33.21 -8.30 17.18
CA PHE A 658 34.65 -8.26 17.40
C PHE A 658 35.34 -7.61 16.20
N ASP A 659 36.63 -7.26 16.34
CA ASP A 659 37.42 -6.74 15.21
C ASP A 659 37.56 -7.79 14.10
N PRO A 660 37.50 -7.43 12.80
CA PRO A 660 37.52 -8.39 11.71
C PRO A 660 38.67 -9.39 11.81
N VAL A 661 38.34 -10.68 11.75
CA VAL A 661 39.32 -11.78 11.86
C VAL A 661 39.91 -12.05 10.48
N ASP A 662 41.22 -11.81 10.34
CA ASP A 662 42.00 -12.20 9.16
C ASP A 662 42.77 -13.49 9.45
N ILE A 663 42.40 -14.59 8.79
CA ILE A 663 43.11 -15.87 8.88
C ILE A 663 44.37 -15.91 8.01
N GLY A 664 44.60 -14.89 7.19
CA GLY A 664 45.72 -14.77 6.28
C GLY A 664 45.50 -15.49 4.94
N PRO A 665 46.20 -15.05 3.87
CA PRO A 665 45.95 -15.50 2.51
C PRO A 665 46.40 -16.94 2.21
N GLN A 666 47.20 -17.55 3.10
CA GLN A 666 47.73 -18.91 2.95
C GLN A 666 46.93 -19.95 3.73
N ALA A 667 45.94 -19.52 4.52
CA ALA A 667 45.14 -20.42 5.34
C ALA A 667 44.34 -21.40 4.47
N GLY A 668 44.29 -22.65 4.91
CA GLY A 668 43.59 -23.72 4.22
C GLY A 668 42.06 -23.65 4.36
N PRO A 669 41.30 -24.42 3.58
CA PRO A 669 39.84 -24.51 3.71
C PRO A 669 39.34 -24.85 5.13
N GLU A 670 40.00 -25.80 5.81
CA GLU A 670 39.64 -26.22 7.17
C GLU A 670 39.89 -25.15 8.22
N GLU A 671 40.96 -24.37 8.07
CA GLU A 671 41.27 -23.25 8.97
C GLU A 671 40.23 -22.14 8.81
N PHE A 672 39.81 -21.85 7.57
CA PHE A 672 38.72 -20.92 7.31
C PHE A 672 37.38 -21.38 7.89
N ALA A 673 37.05 -22.67 7.70
CA ALA A 673 35.85 -23.27 8.26
C ALA A 673 35.88 -23.30 9.80
N ALA A 674 37.03 -23.52 10.43
CA ALA A 674 37.19 -23.46 11.88
C ALA A 674 36.97 -22.05 12.44
N ALA A 675 37.57 -21.03 11.82
CA ALA A 675 37.37 -19.63 12.24
C ALA A 675 35.90 -19.18 12.08
N VAL A 676 35.23 -19.62 11.02
CA VAL A 676 33.80 -19.38 10.84
C VAL A 676 32.96 -20.07 11.92
N ARG A 677 33.28 -21.32 12.29
CA ARG A 677 32.57 -22.02 13.38
C ARG A 677 32.70 -21.29 14.70
N GLU A 678 33.91 -20.92 15.08
CA GLU A 678 34.17 -20.18 16.32
C GLU A 678 33.39 -18.86 16.38
N ALA A 679 33.38 -18.11 15.28
CA ALA A 679 32.64 -16.86 15.17
C ALA A 679 31.11 -17.06 15.27
N LEU A 680 30.58 -18.13 14.69
CA LEU A 680 29.15 -18.45 14.76
C LEU A 680 28.71 -18.95 16.13
N ASP A 681 29.57 -19.70 16.84
CA ASP A 681 29.28 -20.20 18.18
C ASP A 681 29.32 -19.08 19.24
N SER A 682 30.06 -18.00 18.97
CA SER A 682 30.16 -16.86 19.88
C SER A 682 28.79 -16.26 20.23
N PRO A 683 28.41 -16.16 21.52
CA PRO A 683 27.14 -15.54 21.94
C PRO A 683 27.09 -14.04 21.62
N ASP A 684 28.21 -13.43 21.27
CA ASP A 684 28.31 -12.01 20.91
C ASP A 684 28.01 -11.72 19.44
N THR A 685 27.89 -12.78 18.63
CA THR A 685 27.61 -12.69 17.20
C THR A 685 26.17 -13.07 16.92
N ASP A 686 25.42 -12.20 16.26
CA ASP A 686 24.04 -12.44 15.82
C ASP A 686 23.97 -12.81 14.32
N ALA A 687 24.97 -12.42 13.53
CA ALA A 687 25.12 -12.73 12.10
C ALA A 687 26.60 -12.72 11.68
N LEU A 688 26.96 -13.41 10.59
CA LEU A 688 28.35 -13.50 10.13
C LEU A 688 28.51 -13.12 8.65
N ILE A 689 29.61 -12.44 8.34
CA ILE A 689 30.07 -12.19 6.98
C ILE A 689 31.40 -12.93 6.75
N ALA A 690 31.39 -13.85 5.79
CA ALA A 690 32.57 -14.64 5.40
C ALA A 690 33.21 -14.05 4.13
N VAL A 691 34.46 -13.61 4.21
CA VAL A 691 35.17 -12.94 3.11
C VAL A 691 36.25 -13.86 2.54
N PHE A 692 36.15 -14.17 1.25
CA PHE A 692 37.15 -14.95 0.53
C PHE A 692 37.68 -14.17 -0.69
N ALA A 693 38.90 -13.66 -0.55
CA ALA A 693 39.60 -12.85 -1.54
C ALA A 693 41.10 -13.23 -1.57
N PRO A 694 41.48 -14.34 -2.21
CA PRO A 694 42.88 -14.77 -2.27
C PRO A 694 43.70 -13.80 -3.15
N PRO A 695 44.99 -13.55 -2.83
CA PRO A 695 45.85 -12.63 -3.58
C PRO A 695 46.19 -13.12 -4.99
N VAL A 696 46.09 -14.43 -5.22
CA VAL A 696 46.22 -15.09 -6.52
C VAL A 696 44.91 -15.82 -6.80
N ALA A 697 44.41 -15.74 -8.03
CA ALA A 697 43.19 -16.44 -8.43
C ALA A 697 43.37 -17.96 -8.27
N ILE A 698 42.88 -18.50 -7.15
CA ILE A 698 42.82 -19.93 -6.87
C ILE A 698 41.35 -20.39 -6.89
N PRO A 699 41.07 -21.65 -7.27
CA PRO A 699 39.71 -22.19 -7.23
C PRO A 699 39.15 -22.15 -5.80
N GLY A 700 38.10 -21.34 -5.57
CA GLY A 700 37.45 -21.18 -4.27
C GLY A 700 36.56 -22.36 -3.85
N ALA A 701 36.36 -23.36 -4.72
CA ALA A 701 35.42 -24.46 -4.52
C ALA A 701 35.68 -25.27 -3.24
N ALA A 702 36.96 -25.53 -2.90
CA ALA A 702 37.30 -26.24 -1.67
C ALA A 702 36.95 -25.45 -0.40
N TYR A 703 37.20 -24.14 -0.41
CA TYR A 703 36.84 -23.22 0.68
C TYR A 703 35.31 -23.10 0.83
N ALA A 704 34.59 -23.01 -0.29
CA ALA A 704 33.13 -22.97 -0.30
C ALA A 704 32.51 -24.26 0.29
N ARG A 705 33.02 -25.45 -0.09
CA ARG A 705 32.54 -26.73 0.46
C ARG A 705 32.81 -26.85 1.95
N ALA A 706 34.04 -26.52 2.39
CA ALA A 706 34.40 -26.55 3.81
C ALA A 706 33.54 -25.58 4.64
N LEU A 707 33.29 -24.38 4.10
CA LEU A 707 32.41 -23.39 4.72
C LEU A 707 30.97 -23.90 4.86
N ARG A 708 30.41 -24.47 3.78
CA ARG A 708 29.07 -25.07 3.79
C ARG A 708 28.99 -26.21 4.80
N GLU A 709 29.97 -27.10 4.83
CA GLU A 709 30.01 -28.25 5.75
C GLU A 709 30.05 -27.79 7.21
N ALA A 710 30.89 -26.79 7.54
CA ALA A 710 30.91 -26.17 8.86
C ALA A 710 29.55 -25.58 9.27
N VAL A 711 28.85 -24.88 8.37
CA VAL A 711 27.55 -24.27 8.66
C VAL A 711 26.45 -25.32 8.83
N VAL A 712 26.50 -26.40 8.04
CA VAL A 712 25.55 -27.52 8.15
C VAL A 712 25.75 -28.30 9.46
N GLU A 713 27.00 -28.56 9.87
CA GLU A 713 27.34 -29.24 11.12
C GLU A 713 26.78 -28.51 12.35
N LEU A 714 26.88 -27.17 12.37
CA LEU A 714 26.40 -26.33 13.47
C LEU A 714 24.87 -26.27 13.59
N LYS A 715 24.11 -26.83 12.63
CA LYS A 715 22.64 -26.68 12.53
C LYS A 715 22.24 -25.20 12.67
N GLN A 716 22.92 -24.39 11.87
CA GLN A 716 22.98 -22.94 11.98
C GLN A 716 21.67 -22.25 12.42
N SER A 717 21.79 -21.42 13.47
CA SER A 717 20.71 -20.55 13.98
C SER A 717 20.89 -19.08 13.63
N LYS A 718 22.09 -18.67 13.18
CA LYS A 718 22.47 -17.29 12.85
C LYS A 718 22.70 -17.12 11.35
N PRO A 719 22.26 -16.03 10.71
CA PRO A 719 22.50 -15.83 9.28
C PRO A 719 23.99 -15.67 8.97
N ILE A 720 24.43 -16.32 7.89
CA ILE A 720 25.73 -16.14 7.28
C ILE A 720 25.58 -15.75 5.81
N VAL A 721 26.36 -14.75 5.40
CA VAL A 721 26.54 -14.35 3.99
C VAL A 721 28.01 -14.38 3.64
N SER A 722 28.34 -14.56 2.37
CA SER A 722 29.73 -14.59 1.92
C SER A 722 30.05 -13.62 0.79
N THR A 723 31.33 -13.33 0.64
CA THR A 723 31.88 -12.62 -0.51
C THR A 723 33.00 -13.48 -1.10
N PHE A 724 32.67 -14.29 -2.11
CA PHE A 724 33.65 -14.91 -3.01
C PHE A 724 33.75 -14.02 -4.25
N LEU A 725 34.92 -13.42 -4.48
CA LEU A 725 35.10 -12.54 -5.63
C LEU A 725 34.77 -13.28 -6.94
N ALA A 726 33.95 -12.65 -7.80
CA ALA A 726 33.36 -13.20 -9.03
C ALA A 726 32.22 -14.22 -8.88
N ALA A 727 31.71 -14.46 -7.67
CA ALA A 727 30.48 -15.24 -7.44
C ALA A 727 29.28 -14.33 -7.12
N GLU A 728 28.13 -14.63 -7.71
CA GLU A 728 26.85 -13.95 -7.44
C GLU A 728 25.74 -14.99 -7.31
N GLY A 729 24.88 -14.84 -6.30
CA GLY A 729 23.79 -15.79 -6.03
C GLY A 729 24.19 -16.87 -5.03
N VAL A 730 23.70 -18.09 -5.22
CA VAL A 730 24.11 -19.27 -4.45
C VAL A 730 24.93 -20.21 -5.36
N PRO A 731 26.27 -20.17 -5.28
CA PRO A 731 27.13 -21.14 -5.96
C PRO A 731 26.83 -22.58 -5.55
N ASP A 732 26.99 -23.54 -6.47
CA ASP A 732 26.71 -24.96 -6.23
C ASP A 732 27.48 -25.51 -5.01
N GLU A 733 28.72 -25.06 -4.79
CA GLU A 733 29.54 -25.47 -3.65
C GLU A 733 29.05 -24.91 -2.30
N LEU A 734 28.32 -23.78 -2.31
CA LEU A 734 27.70 -23.16 -1.15
C LEU A 734 26.23 -23.55 -0.98
N ALA A 735 25.66 -24.26 -1.96
CA ALA A 735 24.29 -24.70 -1.94
C ALA A 735 24.12 -25.95 -1.07
N VAL A 736 23.11 -25.90 -0.19
CA VAL A 736 22.50 -27.07 0.41
C VAL A 736 21.30 -27.39 -0.48
N LEU A 737 21.33 -28.53 -1.17
CA LEU A 737 20.30 -28.88 -2.13
C LEU A 737 19.18 -29.66 -1.46
N SER A 738 17.94 -29.37 -1.84
CA SER A 738 16.79 -30.24 -1.57
C SER A 738 16.87 -31.53 -2.41
N ASP A 739 15.96 -32.47 -2.15
CA ASP A 739 15.80 -33.70 -2.95
C ASP A 739 15.60 -33.42 -4.45
N ASP A 740 15.11 -32.23 -4.79
CA ASP A 740 14.86 -31.77 -6.16
C ASP A 740 16.07 -31.06 -6.80
N GLY A 741 17.24 -31.03 -6.13
CA GLY A 741 18.45 -30.40 -6.64
C GLY A 741 18.35 -28.86 -6.70
N VAL A 742 17.62 -28.25 -5.76
CA VAL A 742 17.46 -26.79 -5.65
C VAL A 742 18.06 -26.29 -4.33
N PRO A 743 18.77 -25.15 -4.32
CA PRO A 743 19.20 -24.52 -3.07
C PRO A 743 18.04 -24.34 -2.09
N THR A 744 18.21 -24.85 -0.88
CA THR A 744 17.25 -24.75 0.22
C THR A 744 17.84 -23.95 1.38
N ARG A 745 17.10 -23.86 2.50
CA ARG A 745 17.56 -23.22 3.72
C ARG A 745 18.85 -23.88 4.23
N GLY A 746 19.81 -23.05 4.65
CA GLY A 746 21.18 -23.47 4.98
C GLY A 746 22.19 -23.20 3.86
N SER A 747 21.74 -22.96 2.63
CA SER A 747 22.62 -22.51 1.54
C SER A 747 23.18 -21.13 1.83
N ILE A 748 24.44 -20.87 1.49
CA ILE A 748 25.12 -19.61 1.82
C ILE A 748 25.09 -18.67 0.61
N PRO A 749 24.37 -17.53 0.66
CA PRO A 749 24.40 -16.53 -0.40
C PRO A 749 25.79 -15.90 -0.53
N SER A 750 26.28 -15.79 -1.76
CA SER A 750 27.53 -15.10 -2.08
C SER A 750 27.31 -13.87 -2.94
N TYR A 751 28.03 -12.80 -2.61
CA TYR A 751 27.94 -11.51 -3.27
C TYR A 751 29.28 -11.16 -3.92
N PRO A 752 29.27 -10.41 -5.03
CA PRO A 752 30.50 -10.03 -5.72
C PRO A 752 31.31 -8.96 -4.97
N SER A 753 30.73 -8.31 -3.96
CA SER A 753 31.41 -7.31 -3.13
C SER A 753 30.93 -7.41 -1.67
N PRO A 754 31.78 -7.02 -0.69
CA PRO A 754 31.41 -7.03 0.72
C PRO A 754 30.27 -6.05 1.04
N GLU A 755 30.20 -4.91 0.35
CA GLU A 755 29.18 -3.89 0.59
C GLU A 755 27.78 -4.42 0.26
N ARG A 756 27.65 -5.15 -0.87
CA ARG A 756 26.37 -5.79 -1.25
C ARG A 756 25.93 -6.83 -0.22
N ALA A 757 26.88 -7.62 0.31
CA ALA A 757 26.59 -8.60 1.36
C ALA A 757 26.11 -7.93 2.65
N VAL A 758 26.82 -6.88 3.08
CA VAL A 758 26.48 -6.09 4.28
C VAL A 758 25.12 -5.42 4.10
N ASP A 759 24.86 -4.78 2.97
CA ASP A 759 23.61 -4.06 2.71
C ASP A 759 22.40 -4.99 2.69
N ALA A 760 22.54 -6.19 2.11
CA ALA A 760 21.50 -7.22 2.13
C ALA A 760 21.23 -7.69 3.57
N LEU A 761 22.28 -8.02 4.31
CA LEU A 761 22.17 -8.44 5.71
C LEU A 761 21.57 -7.36 6.60
N ALA A 762 21.98 -6.09 6.44
CA ALA A 762 21.47 -4.96 7.20
C ALA A 762 19.96 -4.78 7.04
N ARG A 763 19.42 -4.98 5.82
CA ARG A 763 17.98 -4.96 5.57
C ARG A 763 17.25 -6.07 6.32
N VAL A 764 17.82 -7.28 6.34
CA VAL A 764 17.26 -8.42 7.08
C VAL A 764 17.31 -8.19 8.59
N VAL A 765 18.39 -7.60 9.12
CA VAL A 765 18.50 -7.21 10.54
C VAL A 765 17.42 -6.18 10.90
N ARG A 766 17.22 -5.14 10.08
CA ARG A 766 16.17 -4.13 10.31
C ARG A 766 14.77 -4.75 10.29
N TYR A 767 14.50 -5.64 9.35
CA TYR A 767 13.24 -6.39 9.29
C TYR A 767 13.04 -7.28 10.52
N ALA A 768 14.06 -8.02 10.95
CA ALA A 768 13.99 -8.89 12.13
C ALA A 768 13.67 -8.08 13.39
N ALA A 769 14.33 -6.92 13.56
CA ALA A 769 14.04 -5.98 14.64
C ALA A 769 12.60 -5.46 14.56
N TRP A 770 12.12 -5.04 13.37
CA TRP A 770 10.73 -4.60 13.19
C TRP A 770 9.73 -5.70 13.54
N ARG A 771 9.97 -6.94 13.09
CA ARG A 771 9.10 -8.09 13.32
C ARG A 771 8.93 -8.40 14.80
N GLN A 772 9.97 -8.18 15.61
CA GLN A 772 9.96 -8.39 17.06
C GLN A 772 9.35 -7.22 17.85
N ARG A 773 9.16 -6.03 17.25
CA ARG A 773 8.56 -4.89 17.95
C ARG A 773 7.10 -5.19 18.34
N PRO A 774 6.66 -4.75 19.53
CA PRO A 774 5.24 -4.74 19.90
C PRO A 774 4.42 -4.01 18.84
N GLN A 775 3.23 -4.55 18.52
CA GLN A 775 2.36 -3.93 17.51
C GLN A 775 1.61 -2.71 18.04
N GLY A 776 1.45 -2.61 19.35
CA GLY A 776 0.50 -1.67 19.97
C GLY A 776 -0.95 -2.13 19.82
N ALA A 777 -1.86 -1.36 20.38
CA ALA A 777 -3.29 -1.49 20.20
C ALA A 777 -3.83 -0.26 19.45
N LEU A 778 -4.86 -0.45 18.64
CA LEU A 778 -5.64 0.66 18.10
C LEU A 778 -6.45 1.25 19.26
N VAL A 779 -6.04 2.41 19.75
CA VAL A 779 -6.69 3.09 20.86
C VAL A 779 -7.43 4.30 20.30
N ARG A 780 -8.75 4.35 20.52
CA ARG A 780 -9.56 5.53 20.26
C ARG A 780 -9.71 6.36 21.54
N PRO A 781 -9.23 7.62 21.56
CA PRO A 781 -9.39 8.50 22.72
C PRO A 781 -10.86 8.71 23.10
N GLY A 782 -11.14 8.85 24.39
CA GLY A 782 -12.50 9.17 24.87
C GLY A 782 -12.90 10.63 24.58
N GLY A 783 -14.21 10.89 24.64
CA GLY A 783 -14.78 12.24 24.51
C GLY A 783 -14.85 12.76 23.08
N MET A 784 -14.94 11.88 22.08
CA MET A 784 -15.12 12.25 20.67
C MET A 784 -16.60 12.23 20.28
N HIS A 785 -17.01 13.18 19.45
CA HIS A 785 -18.37 13.37 18.93
C HIS A 785 -18.36 13.16 17.40
N VAL A 786 -18.11 11.91 16.99
CA VAL A 786 -17.89 11.55 15.57
C VAL A 786 -19.10 11.87 14.69
N GLU A 787 -20.32 11.53 15.12
CA GLU A 787 -21.55 11.81 14.37
C GLU A 787 -21.69 13.32 14.09
N GLN A 788 -21.46 14.16 15.09
CA GLN A 788 -21.52 15.61 14.97
C GLN A 788 -20.45 16.16 14.02
N ALA A 789 -19.24 15.60 14.07
CA ALA A 789 -18.16 15.97 13.15
C ALA A 789 -18.53 15.65 11.69
N GLN A 790 -19.09 14.46 11.44
CA GLN A 790 -19.50 14.02 10.10
C GLN A 790 -20.69 14.83 9.56
N GLU A 791 -21.62 15.24 10.42
CA GLU A 791 -22.68 16.19 10.06
C GLU A 791 -22.09 17.54 9.62
N LEU A 792 -21.15 18.08 10.39
CA LEU A 792 -20.47 19.33 10.08
C LEU A 792 -19.69 19.25 8.76
N VAL A 793 -18.95 18.17 8.53
CA VAL A 793 -18.22 17.95 7.27
C VAL A 793 -19.17 17.88 6.08
N ARG A 794 -20.31 17.19 6.21
CA ARG A 794 -21.34 17.13 5.16
C ARG A 794 -21.95 18.49 4.87
N GLU A 795 -22.25 19.27 5.91
CA GLU A 795 -22.75 20.65 5.78
C GLU A 795 -21.74 21.50 5.00
N LEU A 796 -20.48 21.52 5.41
CA LEU A 796 -19.43 22.35 4.83
C LEU A 796 -19.04 21.96 3.39
N LEU A 797 -19.21 20.68 3.01
CA LEU A 797 -18.96 20.22 1.64
C LEU A 797 -20.15 20.40 0.70
N SER A 798 -21.36 20.56 1.24
CA SER A 798 -22.58 20.69 0.41
C SER A 798 -22.65 22.01 -0.36
N ASP A 799 -21.82 22.99 -0.01
CA ASP A 799 -21.80 24.33 -0.57
C ASP A 799 -20.92 24.49 -1.83
N GLU A 800 -20.02 23.55 -2.17
CA GLU A 800 -19.13 23.67 -3.35
C GLU A 800 -19.01 22.38 -4.17
N GLU A 801 -19.22 22.49 -5.49
CA GLU A 801 -19.09 21.39 -6.47
C GLU A 801 -17.64 20.84 -6.53
N GLY A 802 -17.30 19.89 -5.67
CA GLY A 802 -16.15 18.97 -5.84
C GLY A 802 -14.74 19.58 -5.78
N HIS A 803 -14.59 20.82 -5.29
CA HIS A 803 -13.28 21.46 -5.10
C HIS A 803 -12.79 21.33 -3.64
N ALA A 804 -11.48 21.49 -3.42
CA ALA A 804 -10.92 21.53 -2.08
C ALA A 804 -11.08 22.93 -1.50
N THR A 805 -11.65 23.03 -0.29
CA THR A 805 -12.04 24.27 0.36
C THR A 805 -11.26 24.46 1.66
N LEU A 806 -10.65 25.64 1.83
CA LEU A 806 -10.01 26.04 3.08
C LEU A 806 -11.09 26.45 4.07
N LEU A 807 -11.11 25.85 5.26
CA LEU A 807 -12.11 26.16 6.28
C LEU A 807 -11.85 27.50 6.97
N SER A 808 -12.94 28.14 7.41
CA SER A 808 -12.88 29.28 8.33
C SER A 808 -12.33 28.85 9.69
N ASP A 809 -11.72 29.77 10.43
CA ASP A 809 -11.17 29.45 11.75
C ASP A 809 -12.22 28.92 12.73
N ASP A 810 -13.45 29.46 12.68
CA ASP A 810 -14.54 29.01 13.54
C ASP A 810 -14.95 27.57 13.23
N ASP A 811 -15.01 27.19 11.94
CA ASP A 811 -15.34 25.83 11.54
C ASP A 811 -14.21 24.84 11.88
N VAL A 812 -12.94 25.25 11.75
CA VAL A 812 -11.79 24.47 12.22
C VAL A 812 -11.89 24.21 13.72
N VAL A 813 -12.20 25.24 14.52
CA VAL A 813 -12.35 25.11 15.98
C VAL A 813 -13.53 24.19 16.33
N ARG A 814 -14.67 24.31 15.65
CA ARG A 814 -15.84 23.43 15.84
C ARG A 814 -15.50 21.97 15.54
N LEU A 815 -14.86 21.70 14.41
CA LEU A 815 -14.52 20.35 13.99
C LEU A 815 -13.44 19.71 14.88
N LEU A 816 -12.38 20.43 15.21
CA LEU A 816 -11.36 19.96 16.17
C LEU A 816 -11.93 19.73 17.57
N GLY A 817 -12.88 20.59 18.00
CA GLY A 817 -13.61 20.44 19.25
C GLY A 817 -14.38 19.13 19.35
N CYS A 818 -14.95 18.63 18.24
CA CYS A 818 -15.61 17.32 18.18
C CYS A 818 -14.65 16.15 18.46
N TYR A 819 -13.34 16.33 18.23
CA TYR A 819 -12.30 15.34 18.54
C TYR A 819 -11.60 15.61 19.88
N GLY A 820 -12.05 16.60 20.65
CA GLY A 820 -11.42 17.00 21.92
C GLY A 820 -10.08 17.72 21.74
N VAL A 821 -9.80 18.26 20.55
CA VAL A 821 -8.61 19.07 20.28
C VAL A 821 -8.98 20.54 20.46
N ALA A 822 -8.56 21.13 21.58
CA ALA A 822 -8.84 22.52 21.89
C ALA A 822 -7.79 23.46 21.28
N VAL A 823 -8.22 24.41 20.46
CA VAL A 823 -7.41 25.56 20.04
C VAL A 823 -7.43 26.62 21.14
N VAL A 824 -6.28 27.22 21.44
CA VAL A 824 -6.16 28.25 22.48
C VAL A 824 -7.12 29.41 22.16
N PRO A 825 -8.00 29.81 23.09
CA PRO A 825 -9.04 30.79 22.83
C PRO A 825 -8.54 32.10 22.23
N PHE A 826 -9.17 32.54 21.14
CA PHE A 826 -8.83 33.78 20.44
C PHE A 826 -10.09 34.55 19.98
N ARG A 827 -9.87 35.80 19.60
CA ARG A 827 -10.82 36.69 18.92
C ARG A 827 -10.10 37.40 17.78
N VAL A 828 -10.77 37.56 16.65
CA VAL A 828 -10.32 38.45 15.58
C VAL A 828 -11.02 39.78 15.77
N VAL A 829 -10.26 40.87 15.78
CA VAL A 829 -10.75 42.21 16.05
C VAL A 829 -10.15 43.21 15.07
N SER A 830 -10.94 44.23 14.71
CA SER A 830 -10.55 45.24 13.72
C SER A 830 -10.27 46.62 14.34
N THR A 831 -10.37 46.74 15.67
CA THR A 831 -10.10 48.00 16.38
C THR A 831 -9.29 47.80 17.65
N VAL A 832 -8.59 48.86 18.07
CA VAL A 832 -7.77 48.82 19.30
C VAL A 832 -8.60 48.64 20.56
N ASP A 833 -9.82 49.21 20.60
CA ASP A 833 -10.70 49.12 21.77
C ASP A 833 -11.29 47.71 21.89
N ASP A 834 -11.68 47.11 20.75
CA ASP A 834 -12.10 45.71 20.71
C ASP A 834 -10.96 44.76 21.10
N ALA A 835 -9.71 45.08 20.73
CA ALA A 835 -8.55 44.29 21.14
C ALA A 835 -8.32 44.30 22.64
N VAL A 836 -8.50 45.45 23.30
CA VAL A 836 -8.42 45.56 24.76
C VAL A 836 -9.59 44.84 25.43
N ALA A 837 -10.81 44.98 24.90
CA ALA A 837 -11.98 44.28 25.42
C ALA A 837 -11.84 42.76 25.31
N ALA A 838 -11.39 42.26 24.16
CA ALA A 838 -11.10 40.84 23.94
C ALA A 838 -9.98 40.34 24.86
N ALA A 839 -8.94 41.13 25.10
CA ALA A 839 -7.86 40.76 26.01
C ALA A 839 -8.36 40.62 27.47
N ALA A 840 -9.25 41.51 27.90
CA ALA A 840 -9.87 41.45 29.23
C ALA A 840 -10.80 40.23 29.37
N GLU A 841 -11.56 39.88 28.32
CA GLU A 841 -12.41 38.68 28.28
C GLU A 841 -11.58 37.39 28.34
N LEU A 842 -10.52 37.30 27.53
CA LEU A 842 -9.67 36.11 27.42
C LEU A 842 -8.75 35.90 28.64
N GLY A 843 -8.45 36.99 29.36
CA GLY A 843 -7.58 37.01 30.53
C GLY A 843 -6.09 37.15 30.19
N TYR A 844 -5.40 38.03 30.93
CA TYR A 844 -3.97 38.27 30.77
C TYR A 844 -3.09 37.13 31.34
N PRO A 845 -1.89 36.86 30.77
CA PRO A 845 -1.33 37.52 29.59
C PRO A 845 -1.94 37.04 28.26
N VAL A 846 -1.97 37.94 27.28
CA VAL A 846 -2.44 37.67 25.91
C VAL A 846 -1.33 37.89 24.88
N THR A 847 -1.58 37.43 23.66
CA THR A 847 -0.73 37.59 22.49
C THR A 847 -1.54 38.24 21.38
N LEU A 848 -0.93 39.19 20.67
CA LEU A 848 -1.50 39.77 19.45
C LEU A 848 -0.76 39.20 18.22
N LYS A 849 -1.50 38.77 17.18
CA LYS A 849 -0.94 38.22 15.93
C LYS A 849 -1.58 38.91 14.72
N ALA A 850 -0.78 39.35 13.76
CA ALA A 850 -1.28 39.84 12.46
C ALA A 850 -2.12 38.77 11.76
N VAL A 851 -3.15 39.11 11.00
CA VAL A 851 -3.97 38.16 10.21
C VAL A 851 -3.21 37.67 8.98
N ASP A 852 -2.42 38.53 8.35
CA ASP A 852 -1.63 38.19 7.15
C ASP A 852 -0.73 36.97 7.39
N GLU A 853 -0.98 35.95 6.58
CA GLU A 853 -0.27 34.68 6.63
C GLU A 853 1.21 34.80 6.30
N ARG A 854 1.61 35.80 5.48
CA ARG A 854 3.02 36.02 5.11
C ARG A 854 3.87 36.44 6.30
N LEU A 855 3.23 37.01 7.33
CA LEU A 855 3.85 37.44 8.58
C LEU A 855 3.79 36.35 9.67
N ARG A 856 2.92 35.34 9.51
CA ARG A 856 2.77 34.21 10.44
C ARG A 856 3.80 33.13 10.12
N GLY A 857 4.73 32.88 11.04
CA GLY A 857 5.75 31.82 10.90
C GLY A 857 7.15 32.30 10.50
N ARG A 858 7.34 33.62 10.37
CA ARG A 858 8.64 34.26 10.14
C ARG A 858 9.13 34.88 11.47
N PRO A 859 10.06 34.24 12.22
CA PRO A 859 10.56 34.79 13.48
C PRO A 859 11.35 36.11 13.29
N ASP A 860 11.75 36.41 12.06
CA ASP A 860 12.42 37.64 11.63
C ASP A 860 11.45 38.80 11.31
N LEU A 861 10.17 38.50 11.05
CA LEU A 861 9.15 39.51 10.76
C LEU A 861 8.26 39.66 11.99
N ALA A 862 8.12 40.89 12.47
CA ALA A 862 7.43 41.24 13.71
C ALA A 862 5.89 41.06 13.64
N GLY A 863 5.38 39.90 13.23
CA GLY A 863 3.96 39.57 13.06
C GLY A 863 3.27 39.07 14.33
N VAL A 864 3.99 38.90 15.44
CA VAL A 864 3.46 38.45 16.74
C VAL A 864 4.01 39.33 17.88
N ARG A 865 3.16 39.68 18.86
CA ARG A 865 3.53 40.35 20.11
C ARG A 865 3.10 39.49 21.29
N LEU A 866 4.07 38.98 22.04
CA LEU A 866 3.88 38.05 23.15
C LEU A 866 3.89 38.80 24.50
N ASP A 867 3.45 38.11 25.56
CA ASP A 867 3.56 38.56 26.96
C ASP A 867 2.91 39.93 27.26
N LEU A 868 1.76 40.18 26.65
CA LEU A 868 1.01 41.41 26.88
C LEU A 868 0.19 41.24 28.15
N THR A 869 0.54 41.98 29.20
CA THR A 869 0.02 41.83 30.57
C THR A 869 -0.89 42.98 31.00
N SER A 870 -1.11 43.98 30.14
CA SER A 870 -1.89 45.18 30.45
C SER A 870 -2.63 45.74 29.23
N GLU A 871 -3.67 46.54 29.45
CA GLU A 871 -4.36 47.24 28.37
C GLU A 871 -3.42 48.11 27.53
N ASP A 872 -2.49 48.84 28.16
CA ASP A 872 -1.57 49.74 27.45
C ASP A 872 -0.60 48.97 26.55
N SER A 873 -0.11 47.81 27.01
CA SER A 873 0.74 46.94 26.19
C SER A 873 -0.03 46.39 24.98
N VAL A 874 -1.32 46.05 25.14
CA VAL A 874 -2.19 45.64 24.02
C VAL A 874 -2.40 46.78 23.03
N ARG A 875 -2.66 48.01 23.50
CA ARG A 875 -2.85 49.19 22.64
C ARG A 875 -1.61 49.49 21.78
N VAL A 876 -0.42 49.42 22.39
CA VAL A 876 0.85 49.61 21.68
C VAL A 876 1.06 48.48 20.66
N ALA A 877 0.93 47.23 21.10
CA ALA A 877 1.11 46.06 20.25
C ALA A 877 0.17 46.05 19.02
N TYR A 878 -1.09 46.46 19.19
CA TYR A 878 -2.06 46.55 18.10
C TYR A 878 -1.63 47.59 17.05
N ARG A 879 -1.23 48.79 17.48
CA ARG A 879 -0.76 49.85 16.57
C ARG A 879 0.49 49.43 15.81
N ASP A 880 1.44 48.81 16.51
CA ASP A 880 2.67 48.30 15.90
C ASP A 880 2.37 47.22 14.85
N LEU A 881 1.48 46.27 15.16
CA LEU A 881 1.11 45.20 14.23
C LEU A 881 0.35 45.71 13.02
N ARG A 882 -0.54 46.69 13.20
CA ARG A 882 -1.23 47.36 12.11
C ARG A 882 -0.26 48.08 11.17
N GLU A 883 0.74 48.77 11.73
CA GLU A 883 1.77 49.45 10.93
C GLU A 883 2.62 48.46 10.12
N VAL A 884 2.93 47.30 10.71
CA VAL A 884 3.73 46.25 10.04
C VAL A 884 2.92 45.47 9.00
N SER A 885 1.66 45.15 9.29
CA SER A 885 0.82 44.32 8.42
C SER A 885 0.07 45.09 7.34
N GLY A 886 -0.25 46.36 7.59
CA GLY A 886 -1.13 47.15 6.72
C GLY A 886 -2.61 46.76 6.80
N GLU A 887 -2.97 45.84 7.70
CA GLU A 887 -4.32 45.33 7.93
C GLU A 887 -4.85 45.82 9.27
N ASP A 888 -6.15 46.09 9.35
CA ASP A 888 -6.81 46.48 10.61
C ASP A 888 -7.14 45.26 11.49
N ASP A 889 -7.25 44.08 10.90
CA ASP A 889 -7.61 42.86 11.62
C ASP A 889 -6.40 42.25 12.35
N VAL A 890 -6.57 41.94 13.63
CA VAL A 890 -5.55 41.32 14.50
C VAL A 890 -6.21 40.23 15.34
N TYR A 891 -5.48 39.15 15.59
CA TYR A 891 -5.90 38.11 16.52
C TYR A 891 -5.44 38.47 17.92
N VAL A 892 -6.38 38.54 18.86
CA VAL A 892 -6.10 38.56 20.30
C VAL A 892 -6.30 37.15 20.82
N GLN A 893 -5.25 36.52 21.35
CA GLN A 893 -5.28 35.14 21.81
C GLN A 893 -4.71 35.04 23.22
N ARG A 894 -5.33 34.19 24.06
CA ARG A 894 -4.78 33.88 25.38
C ARG A 894 -3.38 33.28 25.24
N MET A 895 -2.45 33.65 26.13
CA MET A 895 -1.11 33.06 26.07
C MET A 895 -1.13 31.63 26.64
N ALA A 896 -0.67 30.67 25.84
CA ALA A 896 -0.47 29.29 26.28
C ALA A 896 0.80 29.17 27.15
N PRO A 897 0.88 28.14 28.03
CA PRO A 897 2.09 27.86 28.80
C PRO A 897 3.32 27.76 27.90
N LYS A 898 4.46 28.26 28.41
CA LYS A 898 5.72 28.22 27.67
C LYS A 898 6.13 26.77 27.46
N GLY A 899 6.42 26.42 26.21
CA GLY A 899 6.78 25.06 25.82
C GLY A 899 7.58 25.02 24.53
N ILE A 900 7.95 23.82 24.11
CA ILE A 900 8.63 23.57 22.85
C ILE A 900 7.62 23.60 21.71
N SER A 901 7.85 24.43 20.71
CA SER A 901 6.98 24.52 19.54
C SER A 901 7.11 23.27 18.67
N CYS A 902 5.99 22.59 18.47
CA CYS A 902 5.84 21.37 17.68
C CYS A 902 4.78 21.56 16.60
N VAL A 903 4.83 20.72 15.57
CA VAL A 903 3.82 20.67 14.52
C VAL A 903 3.27 19.25 14.40
N ILE A 904 1.95 19.15 14.33
CA ILE A 904 1.25 17.93 13.88
C ILE A 904 0.51 18.30 12.61
N GLY A 905 0.59 17.45 11.59
CA GLY A 905 -0.16 17.69 10.35
C GLY A 905 -0.75 16.43 9.74
N LEU A 906 -1.80 16.61 8.95
CA LEU A 906 -2.37 15.61 8.05
C LEU A 906 -2.09 16.02 6.61
N GLN A 907 -1.73 15.05 5.80
CA GLN A 907 -1.59 15.22 4.36
C GLN A 907 -1.82 13.88 3.65
N ASP A 908 -2.26 13.92 2.41
CA ASP A 908 -2.36 12.70 1.60
C ASP A 908 -1.06 12.37 0.88
N ASP A 909 -0.79 11.08 0.78
CA ASP A 909 0.27 10.51 -0.03
C ASP A 909 -0.32 9.49 -1.05
N PRO A 910 0.11 9.53 -2.32
CA PRO A 910 -0.41 8.63 -3.36
C PRO A 910 -0.13 7.13 -3.13
N SER A 911 0.86 6.79 -2.31
CA SER A 911 1.35 5.43 -2.05
C SER A 911 0.93 4.88 -0.68
N PHE A 912 0.50 5.73 0.25
CA PHE A 912 0.13 5.32 1.60
C PHE A 912 -1.25 5.81 2.04
N GLY A 913 -1.89 6.69 1.27
CA GLY A 913 -3.11 7.36 1.69
C GLY A 913 -2.79 8.48 2.67
N THR A 914 -3.66 8.70 3.66
CA THR A 914 -3.53 9.82 4.58
C THR A 914 -2.44 9.54 5.62
N LEU A 915 -1.53 10.51 5.76
CA LEU A 915 -0.38 10.47 6.66
C LEU A 915 -0.55 11.49 7.79
N VAL A 916 -0.28 11.05 9.02
CA VAL A 916 -0.04 11.93 10.16
C VAL A 916 1.45 12.24 10.23
N SER A 917 1.81 13.51 10.34
CA SER A 917 3.18 13.98 10.51
C SER A 917 3.39 14.59 11.89
N PHE A 918 4.60 14.46 12.43
CA PHE A 918 5.05 15.15 13.62
C PHE A 918 6.46 15.71 13.42
N GLY A 919 6.73 16.89 13.96
CA GLY A 919 8.07 17.48 14.01
C GLY A 919 8.11 18.66 14.97
N LEU A 920 9.28 19.24 15.16
CA LEU A 920 9.40 20.53 15.86
C LEU A 920 9.14 21.68 14.89
N SER A 921 8.40 22.70 15.31
CA SER A 921 8.13 23.88 14.50
C SER A 921 9.37 24.77 14.37
N GLY A 922 9.48 25.45 13.24
CA GLY A 922 10.50 26.47 13.00
C GLY A 922 11.26 26.27 11.71
N LEU A 923 11.81 27.37 11.19
CA LEU A 923 12.43 27.42 9.86
C LEU A 923 13.56 26.41 9.69
N VAL A 924 14.40 26.19 10.72
CA VAL A 924 15.51 25.24 10.66
C VAL A 924 14.99 23.80 10.56
N SER A 925 14.01 23.41 11.38
CA SER A 925 13.42 22.07 11.34
C SER A 925 12.75 21.79 10.00
N THR A 926 12.04 22.77 9.45
CA THR A 926 11.43 22.68 8.11
C THR A 926 12.47 22.52 7.01
N LEU A 927 13.55 23.32 7.04
CA LEU A 927 14.60 23.30 6.01
C LEU A 927 15.45 22.03 6.05
N LEU A 928 15.64 21.43 7.24
CA LEU A 928 16.31 20.15 7.41
C LEU A 928 15.39 18.94 7.16
N GLY A 929 14.08 19.16 6.98
CA GLY A 929 13.11 18.08 6.82
C GLY A 929 13.01 17.17 8.05
N ASP A 930 13.22 17.69 9.27
CA ASP A 930 13.20 16.88 10.49
C ASP A 930 11.77 16.58 10.97
N ARG A 931 11.06 15.79 10.17
CA ARG A 931 9.68 15.34 10.40
C ARG A 931 9.60 13.83 10.30
N ALA A 932 8.70 13.25 11.07
CA ALA A 932 8.33 11.85 10.98
C ALA A 932 6.89 11.71 10.47
N TYR A 933 6.58 10.59 9.82
CA TYR A 933 5.27 10.32 9.22
C TYR A 933 4.76 8.93 9.62
N ARG A 934 3.44 8.79 9.73
CA ARG A 934 2.72 7.52 9.93
C ARG A 934 1.48 7.48 9.06
N ALA A 935 1.20 6.33 8.43
CA ALA A 935 -0.08 6.10 7.79
C ALA A 935 -1.15 5.76 8.83
N VAL A 936 -2.38 6.24 8.64
CA VAL A 936 -3.54 5.84 9.45
C VAL A 936 -4.05 4.44 9.05
N PRO A 937 -4.60 3.64 9.98
CA PRO A 937 -4.81 3.93 11.41
C PRO A 937 -3.53 3.78 12.25
N LEU A 938 -3.42 4.54 13.34
CA LEU A 938 -2.29 4.49 14.27
C LEU A 938 -2.60 3.68 15.53
N THR A 939 -1.61 2.93 16.00
CA THR A 939 -1.61 2.36 17.36
C THR A 939 -0.99 3.32 18.39
N ASP A 940 -1.19 3.03 19.67
CA ASP A 940 -0.49 3.68 20.78
C ASP A 940 1.04 3.68 20.62
N VAL A 941 1.61 2.56 20.19
CA VAL A 941 3.05 2.42 19.89
C VAL A 941 3.46 3.25 18.68
N ASP A 942 2.62 3.33 17.64
CA ASP A 942 2.90 4.15 16.46
C ASP A 942 2.96 5.64 16.84
N ALA A 943 2.00 6.14 17.63
CA ALA A 943 1.96 7.52 18.11
C ALA A 943 3.15 7.84 19.03
N ALA A 944 3.46 6.94 19.97
CA ALA A 944 4.61 7.06 20.86
C ALA A 944 5.95 7.09 20.09
N THR A 945 6.07 6.30 19.03
CA THR A 945 7.27 6.29 18.20
C THR A 945 7.36 7.53 17.31
N LEU A 946 6.23 7.96 16.73
CA LEU A 946 6.16 9.13 15.84
C LEU A 946 6.72 10.38 16.51
N ILE A 947 6.39 10.64 17.78
CA ILE A 947 6.86 11.84 18.48
C ILE A 947 8.33 11.79 18.91
N ARG A 948 8.94 10.59 18.93
CA ARG A 948 10.35 10.37 19.32
C ARG A 948 11.29 10.21 18.12
N GLU A 949 10.75 10.12 16.92
CA GLU A 949 11.52 9.83 15.71
C GLU A 949 12.26 11.05 15.13
N PRO A 950 11.74 12.30 15.19
CA PRO A 950 12.52 13.46 14.77
C PRO A 950 13.86 13.53 15.50
N ARG A 951 14.93 13.92 14.81
CA ARG A 951 16.28 14.03 15.35
C ARG A 951 16.35 15.07 16.47
N THR A 952 15.47 16.06 16.43
CA THR A 952 15.32 17.11 17.44
C THR A 952 14.40 16.72 18.61
N SER A 953 13.77 15.55 18.58
CA SER A 953 12.91 15.06 19.69
C SER A 953 13.58 14.99 21.07
N PRO A 954 14.92 14.83 21.24
CA PRO A 954 15.54 14.91 22.57
C PRO A 954 15.28 16.22 23.31
N LEU A 955 14.95 17.31 22.59
CA LEU A 955 14.53 18.58 23.21
C LEU A 955 13.27 18.38 24.08
N LEU A 956 12.33 17.54 23.65
CA LEU A 956 11.09 17.24 24.39
C LEU A 956 11.35 16.48 25.71
N THR A 957 12.51 15.84 25.84
CA THR A 957 12.89 15.03 27.01
C THR A 957 13.85 15.75 27.98
N GLY A 958 14.01 17.07 27.85
CA GLY A 958 14.82 17.88 28.76
C GLY A 958 16.30 18.00 28.37
N TYR A 959 16.58 18.21 27.09
CA TYR A 959 17.94 18.42 26.59
C TYR A 959 18.64 19.59 27.33
N ARG A 960 19.87 19.38 27.78
CA ARG A 960 20.67 20.35 28.58
C ARG A 960 20.01 20.82 29.89
N GLY A 961 19.09 20.03 30.44
CA GLY A 961 18.49 20.29 31.76
C GLY A 961 17.22 21.14 31.73
N ASP A 962 16.66 21.37 30.54
CA ASP A 962 15.31 21.93 30.41
C ASP A 962 14.24 20.97 30.99
N GLU A 963 13.08 21.50 31.37
CA GLU A 963 11.97 20.66 31.84
C GLU A 963 11.39 19.82 30.69
N PRO A 964 11.18 18.50 30.88
CA PRO A 964 10.55 17.66 29.88
C PRO A 964 9.11 18.10 29.57
N ALA A 965 8.74 18.04 28.29
CA ALA A 965 7.35 18.25 27.87
C ALA A 965 6.48 17.03 28.20
N ASP A 966 5.17 17.24 28.31
CA ASP A 966 4.20 16.15 28.46
C ASP A 966 4.05 15.36 27.14
N LEU A 967 4.85 14.29 27.03
CA LEU A 967 4.80 13.38 25.89
C LEU A 967 3.49 12.59 25.80
N ALA A 968 2.76 12.42 26.90
CA ALA A 968 1.47 11.72 26.89
C ALA A 968 0.39 12.60 26.26
N ALA A 969 0.39 13.91 26.57
CA ALA A 969 -0.49 14.88 25.92
C ALA A 969 -0.24 14.97 24.40
N LEU A 970 1.02 14.95 23.96
CA LEU A 970 1.35 14.90 22.54
C LEU A 970 0.90 13.60 21.86
N GLN A 971 1.04 12.45 22.54
CA GLN A 971 0.56 11.16 22.03
C GLN A 971 -0.95 11.14 21.87
N ASP A 972 -1.70 11.61 22.89
CA ASP A 972 -3.16 11.73 22.84
C ASP A 972 -3.60 12.62 21.67
N MET A 973 -2.92 13.76 21.46
CA MET A 973 -3.21 14.67 20.35
C MET A 973 -2.97 14.02 18.98
N VAL A 974 -1.88 13.26 18.82
CA VAL A 974 -1.62 12.48 17.60
C VAL A 974 -2.73 11.46 17.33
N LEU A 975 -3.19 10.73 18.37
CA LEU A 975 -4.25 9.74 18.24
C LEU A 975 -5.61 10.40 17.90
N ARG A 976 -5.91 11.57 18.46
CA ARG A 976 -7.13 12.35 18.10
C ARG A 976 -7.10 12.82 16.65
N VAL A 977 -5.95 13.32 16.19
CA VAL A 977 -5.74 13.73 14.79
C VAL A 977 -5.84 12.53 13.84
N ALA A 978 -5.32 11.36 14.25
CA ALA A 978 -5.47 10.12 13.49
C ALA A 978 -6.95 9.70 13.38
N ALA A 979 -7.69 9.72 14.49
CA ALA A 979 -9.12 9.41 14.51
C ALA A 979 -9.93 10.36 13.62
N LEU A 980 -9.62 11.67 13.65
CA LEU A 980 -10.22 12.67 12.77
C LEU A 980 -10.03 12.33 11.29
N ALA A 981 -8.84 11.91 10.89
CA ALA A 981 -8.52 11.51 9.52
C ALA A 981 -9.18 10.19 9.09
N GLU A 982 -9.35 9.25 10.02
CA GLU A 982 -10.03 7.98 9.76
C GLU A 982 -11.53 8.17 9.56
N ASP A 983 -12.15 8.99 10.40
CA ASP A 983 -13.59 9.21 10.46
C ASP A 983 -14.09 10.21 9.42
N ASN A 984 -13.24 11.14 8.98
CA ASN A 984 -13.52 12.17 7.98
C ASN A 984 -12.45 12.15 6.87
N PRO A 985 -12.50 11.17 5.95
CA PRO A 985 -11.60 11.06 4.80
C PRO A 985 -11.55 12.31 3.90
N GLU A 986 -12.56 13.17 4.02
CA GLU A 986 -12.69 14.45 3.33
C GLU A 986 -11.71 15.51 3.86
N VAL A 987 -11.11 15.29 5.04
CA VAL A 987 -10.04 16.14 5.56
C VAL A 987 -8.75 15.87 4.77
N ARG A 988 -8.52 16.68 3.74
CA ARG A 988 -7.38 16.55 2.81
C ARG A 988 -6.07 16.99 3.43
N SER A 989 -6.11 18.00 4.29
CA SER A 989 -4.95 18.42 5.06
C SER A 989 -5.35 19.08 6.37
N LEU A 990 -4.46 18.96 7.35
CA LEU A 990 -4.53 19.63 8.65
C LEU A 990 -3.13 20.12 8.99
N SER A 991 -3.01 21.31 9.54
CA SER A 991 -1.77 21.79 10.14
C SER A 991 -2.07 22.40 11.49
N LEU A 992 -1.57 21.78 12.55
CA LEU A 992 -1.54 22.30 13.91
C LEU A 992 -0.15 22.88 14.14
N ASP A 993 0.03 24.17 13.87
CA ASP A 993 1.35 24.83 13.93
C ASP A 993 1.27 26.28 14.42
N PRO A 994 1.85 26.62 15.59
CA PRO A 994 2.54 25.72 16.52
C PRO A 994 1.60 25.09 17.55
N ILE A 995 1.99 23.90 18.01
CA ILE A 995 1.58 23.28 19.27
C ILE A 995 2.68 23.58 20.30
N LEU A 996 2.34 24.20 21.43
CA LEU A 996 3.30 24.39 22.52
C LEU A 996 3.25 23.18 23.46
N ALA A 997 4.31 22.38 23.45
CA ALA A 997 4.48 21.23 24.33
C ALA A 997 5.20 21.69 25.62
N SER A 998 4.47 21.77 26.73
CA SER A 998 4.99 22.15 28.04
C SER A 998 4.86 20.99 29.04
N PRO A 999 5.42 21.10 30.25
CA PRO A 999 5.18 20.13 31.32
C PRO A 999 3.71 20.02 31.75
N ASP A 1000 2.90 21.06 31.48
CA ASP A 1000 1.47 21.13 31.82
C ASP A 1000 0.57 20.50 30.75
N GLY A 1001 1.10 20.16 29.57
CA GLY A 1001 0.35 19.56 28.47
C GLY A 1001 0.78 20.05 27.08
N ALA A 1002 -0.10 19.86 26.08
CA ALA A 1002 0.11 20.30 24.71
C ALA A 1002 -1.00 21.27 24.28
N PHE A 1003 -0.62 22.46 23.81
CA PHE A 1003 -1.56 23.56 23.54
C PHE A 1003 -1.50 24.00 22.08
N VAL A 1004 -2.60 23.87 21.34
CA VAL A 1004 -2.67 24.24 19.91
C VAL A 1004 -2.86 25.75 19.78
N ALA A 1005 -1.85 26.47 19.29
CA ALA A 1005 -1.91 27.91 19.15
C ALA A 1005 -2.54 28.37 17.83
N ASN A 1006 -2.51 27.53 16.80
CA ASN A 1006 -3.05 27.82 15.48
C ASN A 1006 -3.31 26.50 14.72
N ALA A 1007 -4.38 26.49 13.93
CA ALA A 1007 -4.82 25.33 13.18
C ALA A 1007 -5.32 25.76 11.79
N ARG A 1008 -5.07 24.94 10.78
CA ARG A 1008 -5.62 25.11 9.43
C ARG A 1008 -6.08 23.78 8.88
N MET A 1009 -7.20 23.77 8.18
CA MET A 1009 -7.77 22.55 7.63
C MET A 1009 -8.33 22.80 6.23
N VAL A 1010 -8.11 21.84 5.34
CA VAL A 1010 -8.70 21.83 4.00
C VAL A 1010 -9.61 20.61 3.89
N LEU A 1011 -10.87 20.84 3.53
CA LEU A 1011 -11.80 19.78 3.16
C LEU A 1011 -11.82 19.60 1.64
N GLY A 1012 -12.22 18.43 1.18
CA GLY A 1012 -12.43 18.14 -0.24
C GLY A 1012 -12.76 16.67 -0.46
N PRO A 1013 -13.14 16.28 -1.68
CA PRO A 1013 -13.42 14.88 -1.98
C PRO A 1013 -12.18 14.02 -1.69
N PRO A 1014 -12.32 12.85 -1.02
CA PRO A 1014 -11.19 12.02 -0.66
C PRO A 1014 -10.44 11.55 -1.92
N PRO A 1015 -9.09 11.46 -1.90
CA PRO A 1015 -8.31 11.10 -3.10
C PRO A 1015 -8.47 9.63 -3.47
N SER A 1016 -8.89 8.82 -2.50
CA SER A 1016 -9.19 7.40 -2.62
C SER A 1016 -10.29 7.07 -1.63
N ARG A 1017 -11.24 6.20 -2.00
CA ARG A 1017 -12.30 5.80 -1.07
C ARG A 1017 -11.71 5.09 0.18
N PRO A 1018 -12.37 5.22 1.34
CA PRO A 1018 -11.96 4.54 2.57
C PRO A 1018 -11.97 3.02 2.41
N ASP A 1019 -10.96 2.33 2.96
CA ASP A 1019 -10.89 0.85 3.04
C ASP A 1019 -11.77 0.28 4.18
N THR A 1020 -12.68 1.09 4.72
CA THR A 1020 -13.60 0.77 5.83
C THR A 1020 -15.02 0.44 5.35
N GLY A 1021 -15.35 0.71 4.08
CA GLY A 1021 -16.64 0.42 3.48
C GLY A 1021 -16.85 -1.07 3.16
N PRO A 1022 -18.03 -1.43 2.62
CA PRO A 1022 -18.35 -2.81 2.27
C PRO A 1022 -17.42 -3.33 1.18
N ARG A 1023 -17.10 -4.63 1.21
CA ARG A 1023 -16.13 -5.23 0.30
C ARG A 1023 -16.51 -4.98 -1.16
N ARG A 1024 -15.52 -4.58 -1.96
CA ARG A 1024 -15.65 -4.32 -3.40
C ARG A 1024 -14.30 -4.34 -4.09
N LEU A 1025 -14.29 -4.73 -5.36
CA LEU A 1025 -13.17 -4.55 -6.25
C LEU A 1025 -13.06 -3.07 -6.62
N ARG A 1026 -11.90 -2.70 -7.17
CA ARG A 1026 -11.65 -1.35 -7.67
C ARG A 1026 -12.68 -0.97 -8.73
N HIS A 1027 -13.26 0.22 -8.61
CA HIS A 1027 -14.15 0.79 -9.62
C HIS A 1027 -13.48 0.89 -10.98
N ILE A 1028 -14.29 0.65 -12.01
CA ILE A 1028 -13.87 0.66 -13.41
C ILE A 1028 -14.22 2.04 -13.97
N THR A 1029 -13.47 3.07 -13.57
CA THR A 1029 -13.68 4.44 -14.06
C THR A 1029 -12.44 4.99 -14.77
N PRO A 1030 -12.60 5.86 -15.77
CA PRO A 1030 -11.48 6.54 -16.44
C PRO A 1030 -10.66 7.44 -15.50
N ALA A 1031 -11.27 7.91 -14.41
CA ALA A 1031 -10.60 8.76 -13.41
C ALA A 1031 -9.60 7.96 -12.56
N ASP A 1032 -9.84 6.65 -12.38
CA ASP A 1032 -9.03 5.77 -11.56
C ASP A 1032 -7.94 5.04 -12.34
N SER A 1033 -8.03 4.87 -13.65
CA SER A 1033 -7.09 4.04 -14.44
C SER A 1033 -5.73 4.66 -14.74
#